data_AF-A0A2V7P738-F1
#
_entry.id   AF-A0A2V7P738-F1
#
_cell.length_a   1.000
_cell.length_b   1.000
_cell.length_c   1.000
_cell.angle_alpha   90.00
_cell.angle_beta   90.00
_cell.angle_gamma   90.00
#
_symmetry.space_group_name_H-M   'P 1'
#
loop_
_entity.id
_entity.type
_entity.pdbx_description
1 polymer ?
#
loop_
_entity_poly.entity_id
_entity_poly.type
_entity_poly.pdbx_seq_one_letter_code
_entity_poly.pdbx_strand_id
1 'polypeptide(L)'
;MAKLAVRLQVIQAAMFVGLVALIGRAAQVQLVQGRRWASEAQIQRTEHIVLSARRGALLDRYGTPLALTQETYHVGVAPNELRDPERDGATLARQLHLALPDVRQTLSRRYAYFAGPFSAIQVQPLRAVRGVHLEAVVNRFYPRPELAHAVIGRVGDGGRGASGLELVLDSVLTGRPGAAVVLKDRAGREYESPARVIAPPVAGSDVVLTLDAELQDIAQRALDDAMRRTKADGGDVVMLDPATGEVLAVASRRRDGAVRASAFTDTFEPGSIAKIFAAGALLARGLVAPDERVSGEGGRYRLAKRTIVDEEPLPELTLADAIRVSSNIAIVKLAARLTPAAQYTTLRDFGFGAPTGIEFPTEAAGRLRPPVEWSRLSAASLAMGYELSVTTIQVAAAYGALANDGILLQPTLIRQIRGAEGDVVYRHRPEPVRRAVTADVAQALRELLRGVVEHGTGTEAALATFPVAAKTGTARRVVRGRYAPGQYTASFAALFPADHPQIVLVVKIDNPRSGSYFASETAAPVTRSMLEQALAARDVALDRARLSTAAPRSPAAGPEEYGGVVPYVVTWPYQPDTAVPLFPPLARPRRPVPDVAGRNLREAVHVLHRQGFRVVLRGWGVARRTSPVAGDSAAPGSAVTLFAGPAPTPRAAPAPAPAPVPVPPTP
;
A
#
# COMPACT_ATOMS: atom_id res chain seq x y z
N MET A 1 24.07 60.64 -80.52
CA MET A 1 23.23 59.42 -80.60
C MET A 1 23.94 58.18 -80.00
N ALA A 2 25.24 57.93 -80.28
CA ALA A 2 25.96 56.74 -79.77
C ALA A 2 26.08 56.62 -78.22
N LYS A 3 26.14 57.73 -77.47
CA LYS A 3 26.25 57.70 -76.00
C LYS A 3 24.97 57.21 -75.28
N LEU A 4 23.80 57.27 -75.92
CA LEU A 4 22.54 56.82 -75.31
C LEU A 4 22.35 55.31 -75.46
N ALA A 5 22.72 54.76 -76.61
CA ALA A 5 22.66 53.31 -76.89
C ALA A 5 23.57 52.49 -75.97
N VAL A 6 24.81 52.97 -75.72
CA VAL A 6 25.75 52.33 -74.80
C VAL A 6 25.24 52.37 -73.36
N ARG A 7 24.63 53.48 -72.92
CA ARG A 7 24.01 53.58 -71.59
C ARG A 7 22.83 52.61 -71.43
N LEU A 8 22.01 52.46 -72.46
CA LEU A 8 20.88 51.52 -72.47
C LEU A 8 21.36 50.06 -72.40
N GLN A 9 22.42 49.70 -73.16
CA GLN A 9 23.01 48.37 -73.13
C GLN A 9 23.64 48.02 -71.78
N VAL A 10 24.30 48.99 -71.13
CA VAL A 10 24.84 48.80 -69.77
C VAL A 10 23.72 48.59 -68.75
N ILE A 11 22.62 49.33 -68.84
CA ILE A 11 21.45 49.13 -67.96
C ILE A 11 20.80 47.77 -68.22
N GLN A 12 20.62 47.37 -69.48
CA GLN A 12 20.06 46.06 -69.84
C GLN A 12 20.96 44.91 -69.37
N ALA A 13 22.27 45.04 -69.53
CA ALA A 13 23.23 44.06 -69.02
C ALA A 13 23.20 43.97 -67.48
N ALA A 14 23.14 45.12 -66.79
CA ALA A 14 23.01 45.15 -65.33
C ALA A 14 21.69 44.52 -64.85
N MET A 15 20.57 44.79 -65.53
CA MET A 15 19.28 44.17 -65.24
C MET A 15 19.30 42.67 -65.52
N PHE A 16 19.93 42.23 -66.60
CA PHE A 16 20.06 40.81 -66.95
C PHE A 16 20.91 40.06 -65.92
N VAL A 17 22.06 40.62 -65.53
CA VAL A 17 22.90 40.07 -64.45
C VAL A 17 22.14 40.02 -63.12
N GLY A 18 21.38 41.07 -62.80
CA GLY A 18 20.51 41.09 -61.62
C GLY A 18 19.43 40.00 -61.65
N LEU A 19 18.82 39.76 -62.81
CA LEU A 19 17.82 38.71 -62.99
C LEU A 19 18.44 37.31 -62.85
N VAL A 20 19.60 37.07 -63.48
CA VAL A 20 20.33 35.80 -63.36
C VAL A 20 20.76 35.55 -61.91
N ALA A 21 21.21 36.59 -61.20
CA ALA A 21 21.55 36.49 -59.77
C ALA A 21 20.32 36.15 -58.92
N LEU A 22 19.15 36.73 -59.20
CA LEU A 22 17.89 36.42 -58.53
C LEU A 22 17.44 34.97 -58.79
N ILE A 23 17.51 34.51 -60.06
CA ILE A 23 17.17 33.13 -60.43
C ILE A 23 18.14 32.16 -59.76
N GLY A 24 19.45 32.46 -59.78
CA GLY A 24 20.47 31.66 -59.10
C GLY A 24 20.24 31.59 -57.58
N ARG A 25 19.85 32.71 -56.96
CA ARG A 25 19.50 32.75 -55.53
C ARG A 25 18.23 31.96 -55.23
N ALA A 26 17.20 32.06 -56.08
CA ALA A 26 15.98 31.28 -55.93
C ALA A 26 16.25 29.78 -56.06
N ALA A 27 17.03 29.36 -57.05
CA ALA A 27 17.46 27.97 -57.22
C ALA A 27 18.30 27.47 -56.04
N GLN A 28 19.21 28.30 -55.51
CA GLN A 28 19.98 27.98 -54.30
C GLN A 28 19.05 27.73 -53.09
N VAL A 29 18.07 28.60 -52.87
CA VAL A 29 17.14 28.49 -51.74
C VAL A 29 16.20 27.30 -51.90
N GLN A 30 15.65 27.08 -53.10
CA GLN A 30 14.63 26.05 -53.36
C GLN A 30 15.21 24.66 -53.61
N LEU A 31 16.30 24.52 -54.38
CA LEU A 31 16.85 23.23 -54.79
C LEU A 31 17.96 22.73 -53.86
N VAL A 32 18.89 23.62 -53.48
CA VAL A 32 20.05 23.24 -52.66
C VAL A 32 19.71 23.27 -51.17
N GLN A 33 19.08 24.35 -50.71
CA GLN A 33 18.72 24.53 -49.30
C GLN A 33 17.28 24.12 -48.97
N GLY A 34 16.47 23.75 -49.98
CA GLY A 34 15.04 23.49 -49.79
C GLY A 34 14.76 22.37 -48.80
N ARG A 35 15.54 21.27 -48.84
CA ARG A 35 15.42 20.17 -47.87
C ARG A 35 15.69 20.63 -46.42
N ARG A 36 16.71 21.48 -46.24
CA ARG A 36 17.07 22.04 -44.93
C ARG A 36 15.99 22.98 -44.41
N TRP A 37 15.53 23.93 -45.24
CA TRP A 37 14.45 24.85 -44.84
C TRP A 37 13.12 24.12 -44.63
N ALA A 38 12.84 23.05 -45.37
CA ALA A 38 11.66 22.21 -45.17
C ALA A 38 11.72 21.43 -43.85
N SER A 39 12.88 20.87 -43.46
CA SER A 39 13.03 20.19 -42.17
C SER A 39 12.95 21.18 -41.01
N GLU A 40 13.59 22.35 -41.13
CA GLU A 40 13.53 23.42 -40.13
C GLU A 40 12.08 23.92 -39.97
N ALA A 41 11.37 24.10 -41.09
CA ALA A 41 9.96 24.49 -41.08
C ALA A 41 9.04 23.39 -40.54
N GLN A 42 9.34 22.11 -40.72
CA GLN A 42 8.59 21.02 -40.09
C GLN A 42 8.78 21.04 -38.58
N ILE A 43 10.03 21.11 -38.09
CA ILE A 43 10.32 21.18 -36.65
C ILE A 43 9.66 22.39 -36.00
N GLN A 44 9.67 23.56 -36.68
CA GLN A 44 8.99 24.76 -36.21
C GLN A 44 7.46 24.69 -36.26
N ARG A 45 6.89 23.78 -37.08
CA ARG A 45 5.44 23.60 -37.23
C ARG A 45 4.88 22.43 -36.44
N THR A 46 5.72 21.55 -35.90
CA THR A 46 5.29 20.40 -35.10
C THR A 46 5.58 20.64 -33.63
N GLU A 47 4.54 20.55 -32.81
CA GLU A 47 4.69 20.49 -31.36
C GLU A 47 4.40 19.08 -30.87
N HIS A 48 5.26 18.59 -29.99
CA HIS A 48 5.06 17.30 -29.32
C HIS A 48 4.20 17.52 -28.09
N ILE A 49 3.02 16.90 -28.07
CA ILE A 49 2.14 16.85 -26.91
C ILE A 49 2.25 15.47 -26.24
N VAL A 50 2.34 15.48 -24.91
CA VAL A 50 2.34 14.26 -24.11
C VAL A 50 0.88 13.86 -23.86
N LEU A 51 0.51 12.64 -24.25
CA LEU A 51 -0.82 12.11 -23.95
C LEU A 51 -0.77 11.45 -22.58
N SER A 52 -1.44 12.06 -21.59
CA SER A 52 -1.47 11.52 -20.23
C SER A 52 -2.11 10.13 -20.18
N ALA A 53 -1.47 9.22 -19.45
CA ALA A 53 -2.04 7.89 -19.21
C ALA A 53 -3.11 7.94 -18.13
N ARG A 54 -4.13 7.08 -18.25
CA ARG A 54 -5.09 6.86 -17.17
C ARG A 54 -4.37 6.21 -16.00
N ARG A 55 -4.34 6.90 -14.85
CA ARG A 55 -3.86 6.30 -13.61
C ARG A 55 -4.83 5.19 -13.14
N GLY A 56 -4.29 4.06 -12.71
CA GLY A 56 -5.07 2.90 -12.28
C GLY A 56 -5.98 3.18 -11.08
N ALA A 57 -7.10 2.48 -11.00
CA ALA A 57 -8.06 2.60 -9.92
C ALA A 57 -7.56 1.96 -8.63
N LEU A 58 -7.94 2.52 -7.48
CA LEU A 58 -7.90 1.83 -6.19
C LEU A 58 -9.32 1.37 -5.87
N LEU A 59 -9.49 0.08 -5.67
CA LEU A 59 -10.77 -0.57 -5.40
C LEU A 59 -10.72 -1.25 -4.03
N ASP A 60 -11.86 -1.36 -3.35
CA ASP A 60 -11.98 -2.24 -2.19
C ASP A 60 -11.96 -3.72 -2.61
N ARG A 61 -12.01 -4.64 -1.65
CA ARG A 61 -11.96 -6.09 -1.89
C ARG A 61 -13.08 -6.63 -2.80
N TYR A 62 -14.20 -5.91 -2.92
CA TYR A 62 -15.36 -6.28 -3.73
C TYR A 62 -15.44 -5.51 -5.05
N GLY A 63 -14.50 -4.60 -5.32
CA GLY A 63 -14.46 -3.79 -6.53
C GLY A 63 -15.12 -2.42 -6.39
N THR A 64 -15.56 -2.03 -5.19
CA THR A 64 -16.08 -0.69 -4.91
C THR A 64 -14.96 0.35 -5.10
N PRO A 65 -15.17 1.39 -5.91
CA PRO A 65 -14.12 2.38 -6.13
C PRO A 65 -13.81 3.23 -4.89
N LEU A 66 -12.52 3.31 -4.56
CA LEU A 66 -11.96 4.15 -3.49
C LEU A 66 -11.21 5.35 -4.08
N ALA A 67 -10.51 5.16 -5.19
CA ALA A 67 -9.93 6.23 -5.99
C ALA A 67 -9.98 5.87 -7.48
N LEU A 68 -10.41 6.82 -8.31
CA LEU A 68 -10.58 6.67 -9.75
C LEU A 68 -9.89 7.80 -10.49
N THR A 69 -9.57 7.56 -11.76
CA THR A 69 -9.19 8.63 -12.68
C THR A 69 -10.38 8.93 -13.59
N GLN A 70 -10.80 10.19 -13.59
CA GLN A 70 -11.87 10.70 -14.43
C GLN A 70 -11.31 11.70 -15.44
N GLU A 71 -11.82 11.64 -16.67
CA GLU A 71 -11.58 12.67 -17.66
C GLU A 71 -12.51 13.86 -17.38
N THR A 72 -11.91 15.02 -17.22
CA THR A 72 -12.59 16.29 -17.00
C THR A 72 -12.05 17.32 -17.99
N TYR A 73 -12.64 18.50 -18.05
CA TYR A 73 -12.28 19.51 -19.04
C TYR A 73 -11.98 20.85 -18.39
N HIS A 74 -11.00 21.55 -18.96
CA HIS A 74 -10.92 23.01 -18.88
C HIS A 74 -11.60 23.60 -20.13
N VAL A 75 -12.18 24.78 -19.98
CA VAL A 75 -12.92 25.44 -21.06
C VAL A 75 -12.23 26.76 -21.41
N GLY A 76 -11.58 26.78 -22.57
CA GLY A 76 -11.08 28.00 -23.19
C GLY A 76 -12.16 28.60 -24.10
N VAL A 77 -12.29 29.92 -24.12
CA VAL A 77 -13.23 30.62 -24.99
C VAL A 77 -12.52 31.78 -25.67
N ALA A 78 -12.61 31.86 -26.99
CA ALA A 78 -12.16 32.97 -27.82
C ALA A 78 -13.35 33.91 -28.09
N PRO A 79 -13.52 35.02 -27.34
CA PRO A 79 -14.76 35.81 -27.40
C PRO A 79 -15.00 36.47 -28.77
N ASN A 80 -13.93 36.71 -29.54
CA ASN A 80 -13.97 37.22 -30.91
C ASN A 80 -14.54 36.22 -31.93
N GLU A 81 -14.70 34.95 -31.55
CA GLU A 81 -15.24 33.89 -32.40
C GLU A 81 -16.68 33.48 -32.01
N LEU A 82 -17.15 33.93 -30.85
CA LEU A 82 -18.53 33.72 -30.40
C LEU A 82 -19.50 34.39 -31.36
N ARG A 83 -20.67 33.76 -31.59
CA ARG A 83 -21.71 34.34 -32.45
C ARG A 83 -22.52 35.38 -31.70
N ASP A 84 -22.83 35.10 -30.44
CA ASP A 84 -23.59 35.98 -29.57
C ASP A 84 -22.99 35.89 -28.15
N PRO A 85 -22.07 36.79 -27.79
CA PRO A 85 -21.36 36.74 -26.51
C PRO A 85 -22.28 36.73 -25.28
N GLU A 86 -23.46 37.35 -25.36
CA GLU A 86 -24.41 37.40 -24.25
C GLU A 86 -25.16 36.07 -24.09
N ARG A 87 -25.65 35.51 -25.19
CA ARG A 87 -26.35 34.20 -25.16
C ARG A 87 -25.40 33.04 -24.91
N ASP A 88 -24.24 33.05 -25.55
CA ASP A 88 -23.21 32.02 -25.39
C ASP A 88 -22.62 32.09 -23.96
N GLY A 89 -22.42 33.30 -23.42
CA GLY A 89 -22.03 33.54 -22.03
C GLY A 89 -23.06 33.01 -21.02
N ALA A 90 -24.36 33.21 -21.25
CA ALA A 90 -25.41 32.64 -20.41
C ALA A 90 -25.47 31.10 -20.47
N THR A 91 -25.11 30.51 -21.60
CA THR A 91 -25.02 29.06 -21.77
C THR A 91 -23.83 28.50 -21.01
N LEU A 92 -22.66 29.15 -21.12
CA LEU A 92 -21.45 28.82 -20.35
C LEU A 92 -21.71 28.87 -18.85
N ALA A 93 -22.30 29.97 -18.35
CA ALA A 93 -22.62 30.12 -16.93
C ALA A 93 -23.51 28.98 -16.41
N ARG A 94 -24.54 28.61 -17.18
CA ARG A 94 -25.49 27.56 -16.80
C ARG A 94 -24.84 26.17 -16.76
N GLN A 95 -24.10 25.82 -17.81
CA GLN A 95 -23.49 24.47 -17.96
C GLN A 95 -22.30 24.26 -17.02
N LEU A 96 -21.51 25.31 -16.79
CA LEU A 96 -20.34 25.27 -15.92
C LEU A 96 -20.69 25.57 -14.44
N HIS A 97 -21.95 25.88 -14.15
CA HIS A 97 -22.44 26.30 -12.83
C HIS A 97 -21.65 27.49 -12.25
N LEU A 98 -21.31 28.45 -13.11
CA LEU A 98 -20.59 29.67 -12.74
C LEU A 98 -21.55 30.85 -12.67
N ALA A 99 -21.24 31.83 -11.83
CA ALA A 99 -22.03 33.05 -11.77
C ALA A 99 -21.91 33.84 -13.09
N LEU A 100 -23.05 34.23 -13.67
CA LEU A 100 -23.08 34.94 -14.95
C LEU A 100 -22.23 36.23 -14.97
N PRO A 101 -22.18 37.05 -13.89
CA PRO A 101 -21.29 38.21 -13.85
C PRO A 101 -19.80 37.85 -14.01
N ASP A 102 -19.34 36.78 -13.36
CA ASP A 102 -17.95 36.32 -13.42
C ASP A 102 -17.60 35.80 -14.83
N VAL A 103 -18.54 35.09 -15.45
CA VAL A 103 -18.39 34.62 -16.85
C VAL A 103 -18.28 35.82 -17.79
N ARG A 104 -19.19 36.80 -17.70
CA ARG A 104 -19.13 38.03 -18.52
C ARG A 104 -17.83 38.79 -18.33
N GLN A 105 -17.38 38.95 -17.09
CA GLN A 105 -16.11 39.59 -16.77
C GLN A 105 -14.94 38.83 -17.41
N THR A 106 -14.93 37.50 -17.33
CA THR A 106 -13.86 36.68 -17.90
C THR A 106 -13.87 36.74 -19.44
N LEU A 107 -15.05 36.77 -20.06
CA LEU A 107 -15.24 36.94 -21.52
C LEU A 107 -14.83 38.32 -22.06
N SER A 108 -14.60 39.31 -21.20
CA SER A 108 -14.03 40.61 -21.63
C SER A 108 -12.55 40.52 -22.05
N ARG A 109 -11.86 39.43 -21.67
CA ARG A 109 -10.46 39.19 -22.02
C ARG A 109 -10.34 38.70 -23.46
N ARG A 110 -9.16 38.87 -24.08
CA ARG A 110 -8.87 38.37 -25.43
C ARG A 110 -9.03 36.85 -25.56
N TYR A 111 -8.76 36.13 -24.47
CA TYR A 111 -9.02 34.71 -24.33
C TYR A 111 -9.49 34.46 -22.90
N ALA A 112 -10.67 33.86 -22.76
CA ALA A 112 -11.26 33.51 -21.47
C ALA A 112 -10.93 32.06 -21.15
N TYR A 113 -10.50 31.79 -19.92
CA TYR A 113 -10.13 30.45 -19.50
C TYR A 113 -10.84 30.11 -18.19
N PHE A 114 -11.64 29.05 -18.24
CA PHE A 114 -12.36 28.50 -17.10
C PHE A 114 -11.67 27.20 -16.68
N ALA A 115 -10.93 27.28 -15.58
CA ALA A 115 -10.34 26.10 -14.97
C ALA A 115 -11.47 25.23 -14.37
N GLY A 116 -11.68 24.06 -14.97
CA GLY A 116 -12.43 22.95 -14.38
C GLY A 116 -11.89 22.45 -13.02
N PRO A 117 -12.36 21.28 -12.55
CA PRO A 117 -12.85 20.17 -13.37
C PRO A 117 -14.31 20.32 -13.81
N PHE A 118 -14.55 20.27 -15.12
CA PHE A 118 -15.90 20.11 -15.69
C PHE A 118 -16.07 18.71 -16.26
N SER A 119 -17.16 18.03 -15.95
CA SER A 119 -17.45 16.69 -16.46
C SER A 119 -17.76 16.70 -17.97
N ALA A 120 -17.60 15.54 -18.62
CA ALA A 120 -17.96 15.36 -20.03
C ALA A 120 -19.42 15.76 -20.32
N ILE A 121 -20.34 15.51 -19.37
CA ILE A 121 -21.76 15.86 -19.48
C ILE A 121 -21.96 17.38 -19.47
N GLN A 122 -21.27 18.10 -18.58
CA GLN A 122 -21.37 19.56 -18.49
C GLN A 122 -20.86 20.25 -19.76
N VAL A 123 -19.77 19.77 -20.35
CA VAL A 123 -19.18 20.40 -21.53
C VAL A 123 -19.77 19.91 -22.86
N GLN A 124 -20.57 18.84 -22.86
CA GLN A 124 -21.17 18.30 -24.09
C GLN A 124 -21.97 19.36 -24.88
N PRO A 125 -22.84 20.18 -24.28
CA PRO A 125 -23.58 21.21 -25.02
C PRO A 125 -22.67 22.33 -25.55
N LEU A 126 -21.51 22.53 -24.93
CA LEU A 126 -20.55 23.58 -25.27
C LEU A 126 -19.71 23.22 -26.50
N ARG A 127 -19.61 21.92 -26.87
CA ARG A 127 -18.87 21.46 -28.06
C ARG A 127 -19.36 22.07 -29.37
N ALA A 128 -20.63 22.46 -29.43
CA ALA A 128 -21.24 23.06 -30.62
C ALA A 128 -21.11 24.59 -30.66
N VAL A 129 -20.64 25.22 -29.57
CA VAL A 129 -20.51 26.68 -29.48
C VAL A 129 -19.21 27.09 -30.16
N ARG A 130 -19.31 27.95 -31.17
CA ARG A 130 -18.14 28.46 -31.91
C ARG A 130 -17.24 29.26 -30.97
N GLY A 131 -15.93 29.07 -31.05
CA GLY A 131 -14.97 29.75 -30.18
C GLY A 131 -14.78 29.12 -28.81
N VAL A 132 -15.45 27.99 -28.52
CA VAL A 132 -15.20 27.20 -27.31
C VAL A 132 -14.21 26.08 -27.62
N HIS A 133 -13.15 26.00 -26.81
CA HIS A 133 -12.10 25.00 -26.87
C HIS A 133 -12.13 24.19 -25.57
N LEU A 134 -12.22 22.87 -25.70
CA LEU A 134 -12.25 21.96 -24.56
C LEU A 134 -10.90 21.27 -24.45
N GLU A 135 -10.22 21.49 -23.33
CA GLU A 135 -8.96 20.82 -23.01
C GLU A 135 -9.25 19.66 -22.06
N ALA A 136 -9.05 18.43 -22.52
CA ALA A 136 -9.23 17.24 -21.69
C ALA A 136 -8.09 17.08 -20.69
N VAL A 137 -8.44 16.98 -19.41
CA VAL A 137 -7.51 16.80 -18.30
C VAL A 137 -7.95 15.61 -17.44
N VAL A 138 -7.02 14.71 -17.19
CA VAL A 138 -7.23 13.57 -16.29
C VAL A 138 -7.09 14.02 -14.85
N ASN A 139 -8.15 13.85 -14.07
CA ASN A 139 -8.18 14.21 -12.66
C ASN A 139 -8.39 12.98 -11.78
N ARG A 140 -7.77 13.00 -10.59
CA ARG A 140 -7.95 11.96 -9.58
C ARG A 140 -9.19 12.27 -8.76
N PHE A 141 -10.13 11.35 -8.75
CA PHE A 141 -11.42 11.46 -8.07
C PHE A 141 -11.54 10.44 -6.95
N TYR A 142 -11.97 10.88 -5.76
CA TYR A 142 -12.19 10.02 -4.60
C TYR A 142 -13.68 10.04 -4.28
N PRO A 143 -14.45 8.98 -4.60
CA PRO A 143 -15.91 8.99 -4.43
C PRO A 143 -16.35 9.24 -2.99
N ARG A 144 -15.58 8.75 -2.02
CA ARG A 144 -15.77 8.99 -0.59
C ARG A 144 -14.46 9.51 0.01
N PRO A 145 -14.20 10.83 -0.05
CA PRO A 145 -12.88 11.40 0.27
C PRO A 145 -12.49 11.22 1.74
N GLU A 146 -13.44 11.00 2.64
CA GLU A 146 -13.19 10.75 4.06
C GLU A 146 -12.93 9.28 4.40
N LEU A 147 -13.30 8.34 3.52
CA LEU A 147 -13.16 6.91 3.78
C LEU A 147 -11.71 6.47 3.54
N ALA A 148 -11.09 5.86 4.55
CA ALA A 148 -9.71 5.39 4.55
C ALA A 148 -8.69 6.45 4.07
N HIS A 149 -9.00 7.74 4.20
CA HIS A 149 -8.22 8.81 3.58
C HIS A 149 -6.73 8.78 3.97
N ALA A 150 -6.45 8.49 5.24
CA ALA A 150 -5.09 8.39 5.75
C ALA A 150 -4.29 7.21 5.18
N VAL A 151 -4.98 6.14 4.75
CA VAL A 151 -4.38 4.94 4.18
C VAL A 151 -4.24 5.09 2.67
N ILE A 152 -5.32 5.50 1.99
CA ILE A 152 -5.34 5.73 0.53
C ILE A 152 -4.34 6.83 0.15
N GLY A 153 -4.34 7.94 0.90
CA GLY A 153 -3.52 9.09 0.62
C GLY A 153 -4.07 9.94 -0.53
N ARG A 154 -3.18 10.71 -1.17
CA ARG A 154 -3.51 11.62 -2.28
C ARG A 154 -2.44 11.61 -3.36
N VAL A 155 -2.83 12.09 -4.53
CA VAL A 155 -1.90 12.52 -5.57
C VAL A 155 -1.55 13.99 -5.36
N GLY A 156 -0.31 14.37 -5.66
CA GLY A 156 0.16 15.75 -5.68
C GLY A 156 0.11 16.35 -7.09
N ASP A 157 0.74 17.51 -7.23
CA ASP A 157 0.82 18.23 -8.49
C ASP A 157 1.53 17.38 -9.57
N GLY A 158 0.99 17.40 -10.79
CA GLY A 158 1.51 16.59 -11.90
C GLY A 158 1.11 15.11 -11.87
N GLY A 159 0.15 14.72 -11.01
CA GLY A 159 -0.48 13.39 -11.06
C GLY A 159 0.32 12.25 -10.41
N ARG A 160 1.39 12.58 -9.69
CA ARG A 160 2.19 11.61 -8.92
C ARG A 160 1.60 11.37 -7.53
N GLY A 161 1.71 10.15 -7.02
CA GLY A 161 1.37 9.82 -5.65
C GLY A 161 2.16 10.67 -4.64
N ALA A 162 1.46 11.30 -3.70
CA ALA A 162 2.06 12.18 -2.70
C ALA A 162 2.05 11.58 -1.28
N SER A 163 1.07 10.74 -0.96
CA SER A 163 0.98 10.10 0.35
C SER A 163 0.25 8.75 0.29
N GLY A 164 0.31 7.98 1.38
CA GLY A 164 -0.43 6.73 1.53
C GLY A 164 -0.15 5.71 0.43
N LEU A 165 -1.16 4.92 0.08
CA LEU A 165 -1.10 3.94 -1.00
C LEU A 165 -0.93 4.58 -2.37
N GLU A 166 -1.43 5.80 -2.61
CA GLU A 166 -1.15 6.54 -3.85
C GLU A 166 0.36 6.71 -4.06
N LEU A 167 1.13 6.97 -3.00
CA LEU A 167 2.59 7.05 -3.05
C LEU A 167 3.26 5.67 -3.20
N VAL A 168 2.88 4.69 -2.37
CA VAL A 168 3.50 3.35 -2.41
C VAL A 168 3.29 2.69 -3.77
N LEU A 169 2.10 2.83 -4.33
CA LEU A 169 1.68 2.17 -5.57
C LEU A 169 1.88 3.06 -6.80
N ASP A 170 2.56 4.21 -6.68
CA ASP A 170 2.68 5.17 -7.78
C ASP A 170 3.23 4.55 -9.08
N SER A 171 4.21 3.65 -8.93
CA SER A 171 4.84 2.96 -10.07
C SER A 171 3.90 2.01 -10.83
N VAL A 172 2.92 1.40 -10.14
CA VAL A 172 1.92 0.52 -10.77
C VAL A 172 0.70 1.30 -11.24
N LEU A 173 0.34 2.38 -10.53
CA LEU A 173 -0.83 3.20 -10.81
C LEU A 173 -0.61 4.18 -11.97
N THR A 174 0.58 4.76 -12.18
CA THR A 174 0.76 5.89 -13.12
C THR A 174 0.54 5.54 -14.59
N GLY A 175 0.81 4.29 -15.00
CA GLY A 175 0.81 3.91 -16.42
C GLY A 175 1.98 4.53 -17.19
N ARG A 176 1.91 4.49 -18.53
CA ARG A 176 2.94 5.06 -19.42
C ARG A 176 2.31 6.10 -20.36
N PRO A 177 2.78 7.36 -20.34
CA PRO A 177 2.24 8.38 -21.22
C PRO A 177 2.50 8.06 -22.70
N GLY A 178 1.56 8.45 -23.54
CA GLY A 178 1.69 8.42 -24.98
C GLY A 178 2.31 9.71 -25.53
N ALA A 179 2.43 9.78 -26.84
CA ALA A 179 2.92 10.97 -27.54
C ALA A 179 2.08 11.23 -28.79
N ALA A 180 1.76 12.49 -29.05
CA ALA A 180 1.16 12.93 -30.30
C ALA A 180 1.86 14.20 -30.81
N VAL A 181 1.70 14.45 -32.11
CA VAL A 181 2.20 15.67 -32.76
C VAL A 181 1.03 16.47 -33.29
N VAL A 182 1.00 17.74 -32.92
CA VAL A 182 0.06 18.74 -33.47
C VAL A 182 0.80 19.69 -34.39
N LEU A 183 0.11 20.14 -35.43
CA LEU A 183 0.62 21.16 -36.34
C LEU A 183 0.21 22.54 -35.81
N LYS A 184 1.18 23.44 -35.62
CA LYS A 184 0.95 24.84 -35.26
C LYS A 184 1.18 25.77 -36.46
N ASP A 185 0.37 26.81 -36.55
CA ASP A 185 0.57 27.89 -37.52
C ASP A 185 1.67 28.88 -37.06
N ARG A 186 2.04 29.82 -37.94
CA ARG A 186 3.06 30.85 -37.66
C ARG A 186 2.66 31.85 -36.55
N ALA A 187 1.38 31.86 -36.14
CA ALA A 187 0.85 32.69 -35.06
C ALA A 187 0.65 31.91 -33.74
N GLY A 188 1.06 30.63 -33.70
CA GLY A 188 0.94 29.75 -32.53
C GLY A 188 -0.43 29.09 -32.36
N ARG A 189 -1.35 29.24 -33.32
CA ARG A 189 -2.67 28.60 -33.30
C ARG A 189 -2.55 27.16 -33.77
N GLU A 190 -3.18 26.25 -33.04
CA GLU A 190 -3.29 24.85 -33.45
C GLU A 190 -4.15 24.76 -34.72
N TYR A 191 -3.69 24.01 -35.72
CA TYR A 191 -4.56 23.65 -36.84
C TYR A 191 -5.66 22.70 -36.34
N GLU A 192 -6.88 22.77 -36.91
CA GLU A 192 -7.92 21.73 -36.80
C GLU A 192 -7.51 20.37 -37.43
N SER A 193 -6.21 20.13 -37.62
CA SER A 193 -5.70 18.83 -38.05
C SER A 193 -5.66 17.89 -36.84
N PRO A 194 -6.29 16.70 -36.91
CA PRO A 194 -6.30 15.77 -35.79
C PRO A 194 -4.86 15.44 -35.39
N ALA A 195 -4.59 15.51 -34.08
CA ALA A 195 -3.28 15.18 -33.53
C ALA A 195 -2.82 13.81 -34.03
N ARG A 196 -1.64 13.75 -34.66
CA ARG A 196 -1.09 12.47 -35.12
C ARG A 196 -0.48 11.77 -33.92
N VAL A 197 -1.18 10.75 -33.41
CA VAL A 197 -0.68 9.90 -32.31
C VAL A 197 0.55 9.15 -32.80
N ILE A 198 1.70 9.40 -32.17
CA ILE A 198 2.95 8.66 -32.38
C ILE A 198 2.90 7.36 -31.56
N ALA A 199 2.46 7.45 -30.31
CA ALA A 199 2.36 6.33 -29.40
C ALA A 199 1.11 6.49 -28.51
N PRO A 200 0.20 5.50 -28.44
CA PRO A 200 -0.94 5.58 -27.55
C PRO A 200 -0.49 5.47 -26.08
N PRO A 201 -1.15 6.19 -25.14
CA PRO A 201 -0.89 6.01 -23.72
C PRO A 201 -1.30 4.61 -23.26
N VAL A 202 -0.54 4.03 -22.33
CA VAL A 202 -0.87 2.75 -21.67
C VAL A 202 -1.36 3.04 -20.27
N ALA A 203 -2.56 2.58 -19.93
CA ALA A 203 -3.15 2.78 -18.61
C ALA A 203 -2.29 2.13 -17.51
N GLY A 204 -2.35 2.71 -16.31
CA GLY A 204 -1.83 2.09 -15.10
C GLY A 204 -2.66 0.88 -14.68
N SER A 205 -2.07 0.06 -13.83
CA SER A 205 -2.71 -1.13 -13.27
C SER A 205 -3.73 -0.74 -12.20
N ASP A 206 -4.88 -1.37 -12.21
CA ASP A 206 -5.89 -1.22 -11.17
C ASP A 206 -5.49 -2.10 -9.97
N VAL A 207 -5.62 -1.58 -8.76
CA VAL A 207 -5.27 -2.29 -7.52
C VAL A 207 -6.51 -2.52 -6.69
N VAL A 208 -6.79 -3.79 -6.41
CA VAL A 208 -7.81 -4.24 -5.46
C VAL A 208 -7.14 -4.34 -4.09
N LEU A 209 -7.60 -3.54 -3.15
CA LEU A 209 -7.12 -3.54 -1.78
C LEU A 209 -7.78 -4.66 -0.97
N THR A 210 -7.20 -4.97 0.18
CA THR A 210 -7.82 -5.88 1.16
C THR A 210 -8.95 -5.24 1.95
N LEU A 211 -8.98 -3.90 1.96
CA LEU A 211 -9.97 -3.11 2.67
C LEU A 211 -11.38 -3.49 2.24
N ASP A 212 -12.24 -3.66 3.22
CA ASP A 212 -13.68 -3.79 3.08
C ASP A 212 -14.29 -2.42 3.37
N ALA A 213 -14.92 -1.81 2.37
CA ALA A 213 -15.37 -0.43 2.50
C ALA A 213 -16.53 -0.26 3.49
N GLU A 214 -17.28 -1.32 3.80
CA GLU A 214 -18.35 -1.29 4.80
C GLU A 214 -17.76 -1.45 6.22
N LEU A 215 -16.84 -2.40 6.43
CA LEU A 215 -16.12 -2.52 7.70
C LEU A 215 -15.28 -1.29 8.03
N GLN A 216 -14.65 -0.68 7.01
CA GLN A 216 -13.90 0.56 7.16
C GLN A 216 -14.79 1.71 7.64
N ASP A 217 -15.99 1.82 7.10
CA ASP A 217 -16.94 2.86 7.49
C ASP A 217 -17.47 2.63 8.91
N ILE A 218 -17.80 1.38 9.26
CA ILE A 218 -18.15 0.96 10.62
C ILE A 218 -17.03 1.34 11.61
N ALA A 219 -15.78 1.01 11.29
CA ALA A 219 -14.62 1.31 12.13
C ALA A 219 -14.42 2.81 12.34
N GLN A 220 -14.55 3.61 11.26
CA GLN A 220 -14.42 5.06 11.33
C GLN A 220 -15.52 5.70 12.17
N ARG A 221 -16.79 5.35 11.92
CA ARG A 221 -17.93 5.90 12.66
C ARG A 221 -17.84 5.55 14.15
N ALA A 222 -17.53 4.30 14.48
CA ALA A 222 -17.41 3.85 15.86
C ALA A 222 -16.25 4.54 16.59
N LEU A 223 -15.11 4.75 15.92
CA LEU A 223 -13.99 5.49 16.48
C LEU A 223 -14.34 6.97 16.66
N ASP A 224 -15.02 7.60 15.69
CA ASP A 224 -15.47 8.99 15.78
C ASP A 224 -16.43 9.21 16.96
N ASP A 225 -17.37 8.28 17.18
CA ASP A 225 -18.25 8.28 18.36
C ASP A 225 -17.46 8.12 19.66
N ALA A 226 -16.51 7.19 19.71
CA ALA A 226 -15.65 6.98 20.88
C ALA A 226 -14.84 8.24 21.21
N MET A 227 -14.25 8.88 20.21
CA MET A 227 -13.50 10.13 20.33
C MET A 227 -14.35 11.27 20.86
N ARG A 228 -15.60 11.42 20.37
CA ARG A 228 -16.55 12.43 20.86
C ARG A 228 -16.95 12.19 22.31
N ARG A 229 -17.36 10.97 22.66
CA ARG A 229 -17.83 10.60 24.01
C ARG A 229 -16.73 10.78 25.06
N THR A 230 -15.54 10.26 24.78
CA THR A 230 -14.43 10.24 25.74
C THR A 230 -13.63 11.53 25.74
N LYS A 231 -13.83 12.40 24.75
CA LYS A 231 -12.95 13.55 24.45
C LYS A 231 -11.50 13.09 24.52
N ALA A 232 -11.12 12.08 23.74
CA ALA A 232 -9.76 11.53 23.70
C ALA A 232 -8.81 12.41 22.85
N ASP A 233 -7.50 12.19 22.95
CA ASP A 233 -6.50 12.89 22.13
C ASP A 233 -6.36 12.25 20.74
N GLY A 234 -6.65 10.96 20.66
CA GLY A 234 -6.68 10.21 19.41
C GLY A 234 -7.09 8.77 19.63
N GLY A 235 -7.13 8.00 18.56
CA GLY A 235 -7.33 6.55 18.64
C GLY A 235 -7.13 5.88 17.31
N ASP A 236 -7.06 4.56 17.35
CA ASP A 236 -6.80 3.68 16.22
C ASP A 236 -7.71 2.45 16.30
N VAL A 237 -8.20 1.98 15.16
CA VAL A 237 -8.90 0.70 14.98
C VAL A 237 -8.23 -0.06 13.84
N VAL A 238 -7.94 -1.33 14.06
CA VAL A 238 -7.45 -2.26 13.03
C VAL A 238 -8.32 -3.51 13.06
N MET A 239 -8.82 -3.92 11.88
CA MET A 239 -9.45 -5.22 11.66
C MET A 239 -8.59 -6.03 10.68
N LEU A 240 -8.24 -7.26 11.05
CA LEU A 240 -7.36 -8.14 10.29
C LEU A 240 -8.02 -9.52 10.14
N ASP A 241 -7.98 -10.10 8.95
CA ASP A 241 -8.28 -11.51 8.73
C ASP A 241 -7.05 -12.36 9.14
N PRO A 242 -7.15 -13.17 10.20
CA PRO A 242 -6.03 -13.95 10.71
C PRO A 242 -5.60 -15.09 9.78
N ALA A 243 -6.49 -15.60 8.92
CA ALA A 243 -6.19 -16.71 8.03
C ALA A 243 -5.38 -16.27 6.80
N THR A 244 -5.51 -15.00 6.41
CA THR A 244 -4.90 -14.46 5.19
C THR A 244 -3.86 -13.37 5.43
N GLY A 245 -3.88 -12.73 6.60
CA GLY A 245 -3.10 -11.53 6.88
C GLY A 245 -3.68 -10.28 6.21
N GLU A 246 -4.87 -10.38 5.59
CA GLU A 246 -5.50 -9.23 4.95
C GLU A 246 -5.99 -8.22 5.99
N VAL A 247 -5.62 -6.96 5.81
CA VAL A 247 -6.14 -5.87 6.64
C VAL A 247 -7.49 -5.42 6.07
N LEU A 248 -8.56 -5.66 6.82
CA LEU A 248 -9.94 -5.43 6.40
C LEU A 248 -10.38 -3.99 6.64
N ALA A 249 -9.90 -3.37 7.72
CA ALA A 249 -10.16 -1.97 8.03
C ALA A 249 -9.04 -1.36 8.87
N VAL A 250 -8.71 -0.09 8.62
CA VAL A 250 -7.78 0.71 9.43
C VAL A 250 -8.32 2.12 9.57
N ALA A 251 -8.72 2.49 10.78
CA ALA A 251 -9.15 3.84 11.10
C ALA A 251 -8.20 4.48 12.11
N SER A 252 -7.83 5.74 11.86
CA SER A 252 -7.07 6.56 12.79
C SER A 252 -7.74 7.92 12.94
N ARG A 253 -7.79 8.41 14.17
CA ARG A 253 -8.34 9.73 14.51
C ARG A 253 -7.45 10.45 15.49
N ARG A 254 -7.37 11.78 15.33
CA ARG A 254 -6.59 12.68 16.16
C ARG A 254 -7.40 13.93 16.42
N ARG A 255 -7.32 14.44 17.65
CA ARG A 255 -8.07 15.63 18.08
C ARG A 255 -7.69 16.88 17.29
N ASP A 256 -6.42 16.98 16.90
CA ASP A 256 -5.89 18.09 16.10
C ASP A 256 -6.37 18.09 14.64
N GLY A 257 -7.17 17.10 14.24
CA GLY A 257 -7.65 16.94 12.86
C GLY A 257 -6.59 16.41 11.90
N ALA A 258 -5.39 16.04 12.38
CA ALA A 258 -4.33 15.54 11.53
C ALA A 258 -4.73 14.21 10.88
N VAL A 259 -4.76 14.19 9.54
CA VAL A 259 -5.01 12.99 8.75
C VAL A 259 -3.71 12.19 8.66
N ARG A 260 -3.55 11.20 9.54
CA ARG A 260 -2.40 10.28 9.56
C ARG A 260 -2.84 8.88 9.97
N ALA A 261 -2.22 7.86 9.37
CA ALA A 261 -2.48 6.46 9.68
C ALA A 261 -1.66 6.04 10.91
N SER A 262 -2.00 6.60 12.07
CA SER A 262 -1.25 6.38 13.31
C SER A 262 -1.23 4.94 13.78
N ALA A 263 -2.14 4.09 13.29
CA ALA A 263 -2.11 2.65 13.51
C ALA A 263 -0.78 2.00 13.07
N PHE A 264 -0.05 2.61 12.11
CA PHE A 264 1.24 2.15 11.60
C PHE A 264 2.44 2.89 12.18
N THR A 265 2.26 4.14 12.67
CA THR A 265 3.37 5.03 13.03
C THR A 265 3.48 5.33 14.52
N ASP A 266 2.37 5.42 15.25
CA ASP A 266 2.37 5.89 16.63
C ASP A 266 2.49 4.70 17.58
N THR A 267 3.62 4.64 18.27
CA THR A 267 3.89 3.55 19.20
C THR A 267 3.36 3.83 20.60
N PHE A 268 2.92 2.79 21.30
CA PHE A 268 2.45 2.86 22.68
C PHE A 268 2.90 1.63 23.48
N GLU A 269 2.86 1.70 24.80
CA GLU A 269 3.04 0.50 25.63
C GLU A 269 1.73 -0.29 25.67
N PRO A 270 1.73 -1.60 25.35
CA PRO A 270 0.50 -2.38 25.23
C PRO A 270 -0.18 -2.64 26.58
N GLY A 271 0.56 -2.62 27.69
CA GLY A 271 0.02 -2.98 29.00
C GLY A 271 -0.60 -4.39 29.00
N SER A 272 -1.75 -4.55 29.66
CA SER A 272 -2.31 -5.88 29.93
C SER A 272 -2.69 -6.71 28.70
N ILE A 273 -2.84 -6.12 27.50
CA ILE A 273 -3.04 -6.92 26.27
C ILE A 273 -1.82 -7.77 25.92
N ALA A 274 -0.64 -7.47 26.49
CA ALA A 274 0.58 -8.25 26.29
C ALA A 274 0.74 -9.44 27.27
N LYS A 275 -0.05 -9.50 28.34
CA LYS A 275 0.03 -10.60 29.34
C LYS A 275 -0.22 -11.98 28.70
N ILE A 276 -1.05 -12.01 27.66
CA ILE A 276 -1.35 -13.24 26.92
C ILE A 276 -0.09 -13.85 26.29
N PHE A 277 0.90 -13.03 25.90
CA PHE A 277 2.17 -13.54 25.35
C PHE A 277 3.09 -14.09 26.44
N ALA A 278 3.02 -13.55 27.66
CA ALA A 278 3.69 -14.16 28.81
C ALA A 278 3.06 -15.51 29.18
N ALA A 279 1.72 -15.60 29.16
CA ALA A 279 1.00 -16.87 29.31
C ALA A 279 1.42 -17.86 28.22
N GLY A 280 1.51 -17.42 26.96
CA GLY A 280 1.95 -18.25 25.84
C GLY A 280 3.38 -18.78 26.03
N ALA A 281 4.29 -17.95 26.54
CA ALA A 281 5.66 -18.37 26.84
C ALA A 281 5.73 -19.46 27.91
N LEU A 282 4.87 -19.38 28.93
CA LEU A 282 4.79 -20.34 30.03
C LEU A 282 4.19 -21.68 29.56
N LEU A 283 3.05 -21.62 28.86
CA LEU A 283 2.35 -22.80 28.34
C LEU A 283 3.20 -23.55 27.31
N ALA A 284 3.82 -22.83 26.37
CA ALA A 284 4.69 -23.43 25.34
C ALA A 284 5.90 -24.18 25.91
N ARG A 285 6.26 -23.93 27.17
CA ARG A 285 7.40 -24.54 27.85
C ARG A 285 6.99 -25.47 28.99
N GLY A 286 5.69 -25.67 29.22
CA GLY A 286 5.18 -26.48 30.32
C GLY A 286 5.60 -25.99 31.70
N LEU A 287 5.80 -24.68 31.87
CA LEU A 287 6.30 -24.08 33.12
C LEU A 287 5.19 -23.75 34.14
N VAL A 288 3.95 -24.07 33.82
CA VAL A 288 2.77 -23.83 34.66
C VAL A 288 1.73 -24.90 34.38
N ALA A 289 1.18 -25.49 35.45
CA ALA A 289 0.02 -26.39 35.32
C ALA A 289 -1.29 -25.57 35.34
N PRO A 290 -2.37 -26.01 34.67
CA PRO A 290 -3.61 -25.24 34.57
C PRO A 290 -4.26 -24.87 35.92
N ASP A 291 -4.17 -25.77 36.90
CA ASP A 291 -4.74 -25.65 38.24
C ASP A 291 -3.76 -25.07 39.28
N GLU A 292 -2.53 -24.82 38.88
CA GLU A 292 -1.50 -24.27 39.75
C GLU A 292 -1.86 -22.85 40.21
N ARG A 293 -1.72 -22.60 41.51
CA ARG A 293 -2.07 -21.32 42.13
C ARG A 293 -0.84 -20.54 42.59
N VAL A 294 -0.90 -19.23 42.44
CA VAL A 294 0.04 -18.28 43.06
C VAL A 294 -0.71 -17.31 43.95
N SER A 295 -0.12 -16.95 45.09
CA SER A 295 -0.68 -15.94 46.00
C SER A 295 -0.78 -14.57 45.31
N GLY A 296 -1.93 -13.91 45.43
CA GLY A 296 -2.15 -12.53 45.00
C GLY A 296 -1.71 -11.48 46.02
N GLU A 297 -1.12 -11.87 47.16
CA GLU A 297 -0.49 -10.97 48.15
C GLU A 297 -1.43 -9.88 48.68
N GLY A 298 -2.73 -10.18 48.79
CA GLY A 298 -3.73 -9.19 49.20
C GLY A 298 -3.81 -7.97 48.26
N GLY A 299 -3.42 -8.13 46.98
CA GLY A 299 -3.41 -7.08 45.97
C GLY A 299 -2.19 -6.18 45.96
N ARG A 300 -1.19 -6.39 46.83
CA ARG A 300 0.01 -5.55 46.90
C ARG A 300 1.26 -6.39 47.10
N TYR A 301 2.06 -6.52 46.04
CA TYR A 301 3.29 -7.29 46.06
C TYR A 301 4.52 -6.38 45.94
N ARG A 302 5.44 -6.46 46.90
CA ARG A 302 6.68 -5.67 46.88
C ARG A 302 7.81 -6.44 46.20
N LEU A 303 8.16 -6.03 44.98
CA LEU A 303 9.26 -6.57 44.21
C LEU A 303 10.44 -5.60 44.22
N ALA A 304 11.44 -5.92 45.04
CA ALA A 304 12.58 -5.04 45.33
C ALA A 304 12.13 -3.63 45.79
N LYS A 305 12.39 -2.59 44.99
CA LYS A 305 12.00 -1.20 45.30
C LYS A 305 10.64 -0.79 44.72
N ARG A 306 9.99 -1.65 43.92
CA ARG A 306 8.70 -1.38 43.24
C ARG A 306 7.58 -2.14 43.95
N THR A 307 6.45 -1.48 44.15
CA THR A 307 5.21 -2.14 44.56
C THR A 307 4.36 -2.39 43.31
N ILE A 308 4.00 -3.65 43.08
CA ILE A 308 3.05 -4.08 42.07
C ILE A 308 1.69 -4.16 42.74
N VAL A 309 0.67 -3.63 42.07
CA VAL A 309 -0.69 -3.52 42.60
C VAL A 309 -1.65 -4.15 41.59
N ASP A 310 -2.60 -4.92 42.10
CA ASP A 310 -3.75 -5.41 41.35
C ASP A 310 -4.96 -4.52 41.59
N GLU A 311 -5.78 -4.34 40.56
CA GLU A 311 -7.04 -3.59 40.67
C GLU A 311 -8.08 -4.40 41.44
N GLU A 312 -8.12 -5.72 41.23
CA GLU A 312 -8.99 -6.66 41.92
C GLU A 312 -8.15 -7.66 42.73
N PRO A 313 -8.05 -7.49 44.06
CA PRO A 313 -7.24 -8.35 44.90
C PRO A 313 -7.91 -9.70 45.13
N LEU A 314 -7.31 -10.76 44.62
CA LEU A 314 -7.68 -12.14 44.92
C LEU A 314 -6.59 -12.82 45.78
N PRO A 315 -6.94 -13.71 46.72
CA PRO A 315 -5.97 -14.34 47.61
C PRO A 315 -5.03 -15.30 46.85
N GLU A 316 -5.58 -16.07 45.91
CA GLU A 316 -4.84 -17.02 45.09
C GLU A 316 -5.40 -17.03 43.67
N LEU A 317 -4.52 -17.12 42.68
CA LEU A 317 -4.88 -17.05 41.27
C LEU A 317 -4.18 -18.14 40.47
N THR A 318 -4.91 -18.77 39.56
CA THR A 318 -4.34 -19.58 38.47
C THR A 318 -3.82 -18.70 37.33
N LEU A 319 -3.17 -19.28 36.32
CA LEU A 319 -2.85 -18.54 35.09
C LEU A 319 -4.13 -18.01 34.42
N ALA A 320 -5.21 -18.80 34.42
CA ALA A 320 -6.49 -18.38 33.84
C ALA A 320 -7.08 -17.19 34.60
N ASP A 321 -7.05 -17.22 35.93
CA ASP A 321 -7.47 -16.08 36.75
C ASP A 321 -6.60 -14.85 36.49
N ALA A 322 -5.28 -15.02 36.39
CA ALA A 322 -4.35 -13.93 36.12
C ALA A 322 -4.67 -13.19 34.81
N ILE A 323 -5.11 -13.91 33.77
CA ILE A 323 -5.54 -13.32 32.50
C ILE A 323 -6.97 -12.73 32.62
N ARG A 324 -7.91 -13.46 33.23
CA ARG A 324 -9.33 -13.08 33.40
C ARG A 324 -9.53 -11.78 34.17
N VAL A 325 -9.00 -11.71 35.40
CA VAL A 325 -9.04 -10.49 36.24
C VAL A 325 -7.84 -9.57 36.00
N SER A 326 -6.98 -9.92 35.04
CA SER A 326 -5.84 -9.11 34.64
C SER A 326 -4.89 -8.78 35.80
N SER A 327 -4.64 -9.73 36.72
CA SER A 327 -3.71 -9.57 37.84
C SER A 327 -2.28 -9.33 37.37
N ASN A 328 -1.65 -8.26 37.84
CA ASN A 328 -0.24 -7.95 37.65
C ASN A 328 0.63 -8.82 38.56
N ILE A 329 0.19 -9.07 39.78
CA ILE A 329 0.96 -9.85 40.77
C ILE A 329 1.10 -11.29 40.32
N ALA A 330 -0.01 -11.95 39.96
CA ALA A 330 0.00 -13.34 39.53
C ALA A 330 0.84 -13.53 38.26
N ILE A 331 0.65 -12.69 37.24
CA ILE A 331 1.42 -12.84 35.99
C ILE A 331 2.92 -12.59 36.21
N VAL A 332 3.32 -11.66 37.07
CA VAL A 332 4.74 -11.41 37.38
C VAL A 332 5.36 -12.59 38.12
N LYS A 333 4.65 -13.17 39.09
CA LYS A 333 5.12 -14.35 39.83
C LYS A 333 5.25 -15.58 38.94
N LEU A 334 4.28 -15.82 38.07
CA LEU A 334 4.32 -16.92 37.10
C LEU A 334 5.45 -16.70 36.07
N ALA A 335 5.55 -15.49 35.51
CA ALA A 335 6.57 -15.15 34.52
C ALA A 335 8.00 -15.15 35.08
N ALA A 336 8.20 -15.09 36.40
CA ALA A 336 9.52 -15.22 37.03
C ALA A 336 10.20 -16.57 36.75
N ARG A 337 9.45 -17.58 36.28
CA ARG A 337 9.96 -18.89 35.84
C ARG A 337 10.60 -18.85 34.44
N LEU A 338 10.32 -17.81 33.67
CA LEU A 338 10.90 -17.64 32.34
C LEU A 338 12.33 -17.09 32.45
N THR A 339 13.23 -17.64 31.63
CA THR A 339 14.52 -16.99 31.42
C THR A 339 14.32 -15.70 30.60
N PRO A 340 15.17 -14.67 30.79
CA PRO A 340 15.11 -13.46 29.98
C PRO A 340 15.15 -13.73 28.47
N ALA A 341 15.96 -14.70 28.04
CA ALA A 341 16.06 -15.12 26.65
C ALA A 341 14.74 -15.73 26.13
N ALA A 342 14.08 -16.59 26.93
CA ALA A 342 12.80 -17.19 26.58
C ALA A 342 11.68 -16.15 26.46
N GLN A 343 11.62 -15.20 27.40
CA GLN A 343 10.63 -14.13 27.38
C GLN A 343 10.84 -13.19 26.17
N TYR A 344 12.08 -12.77 25.92
CA TYR A 344 12.42 -11.94 24.76
C TYR A 344 12.11 -12.65 23.43
N THR A 345 12.52 -13.92 23.30
CA THR A 345 12.30 -14.69 22.08
C THR A 345 10.82 -14.85 21.80
N THR A 346 10.00 -15.11 22.81
CA THR A 346 8.54 -15.23 22.64
C THR A 346 7.94 -13.92 22.12
N LEU A 347 8.25 -12.78 22.74
CA LEU A 347 7.75 -11.47 22.28
C LEU A 347 8.21 -11.15 20.85
N ARG A 348 9.48 -11.43 20.53
CA ARG A 348 10.02 -11.26 19.17
C ARG A 348 9.30 -12.18 18.17
N ASP A 349 9.01 -13.41 18.56
CA ASP A 349 8.40 -14.40 17.66
C ASP A 349 6.94 -14.04 17.33
N PHE A 350 6.25 -13.33 18.22
CA PHE A 350 4.96 -12.68 17.96
C PHE A 350 5.08 -11.39 17.12
N GLY A 351 6.28 -10.99 16.70
CA GLY A 351 6.52 -9.86 15.79
C GLY A 351 6.88 -8.54 16.46
N PHE A 352 7.05 -8.50 17.79
CA PHE A 352 7.38 -7.24 18.47
C PHE A 352 8.85 -6.84 18.30
N GLY A 353 9.05 -5.53 18.11
CA GLY A 353 10.38 -4.93 17.95
C GLY A 353 10.91 -4.91 16.51
N ALA A 354 10.08 -5.28 15.53
CA ALA A 354 10.38 -5.16 14.11
C ALA A 354 9.15 -4.64 13.33
N PRO A 355 9.32 -3.89 12.23
CA PRO A 355 8.20 -3.56 11.33
C PRO A 355 7.50 -4.82 10.83
N THR A 356 6.19 -4.74 10.59
CA THR A 356 5.37 -5.85 10.08
C THR A 356 5.61 -6.12 8.60
N GLY A 357 6.09 -5.13 7.83
CA GLY A 357 6.28 -5.25 6.38
C GLY A 357 5.04 -4.93 5.55
N ILE A 358 3.99 -4.38 6.19
CA ILE A 358 2.79 -3.89 5.50
C ILE A 358 3.13 -2.83 4.44
N GLU A 359 2.39 -2.79 3.34
CA GLU A 359 2.66 -1.91 2.20
C GLU A 359 2.21 -0.47 2.47
N PHE A 360 2.88 0.22 3.39
CA PHE A 360 2.62 1.61 3.74
C PHE A 360 3.93 2.43 3.78
N PRO A 361 3.94 3.73 3.39
CA PRO A 361 5.19 4.48 3.24
C PRO A 361 6.03 4.59 4.51
N THR A 362 5.38 4.62 5.67
CA THR A 362 6.03 4.85 6.96
C THR A 362 5.50 3.87 8.00
N GLU A 363 6.39 3.04 8.54
CA GLU A 363 6.06 2.09 9.59
C GLU A 363 7.02 2.25 10.77
N ALA A 364 6.49 2.34 11.98
CA ALA A 364 7.30 2.33 13.18
C ALA A 364 7.61 0.88 13.59
N ALA A 365 8.88 0.60 13.89
CA ALA A 365 9.33 -0.72 14.33
C ALA A 365 8.89 -1.09 15.77
N GLY A 366 8.37 -0.14 16.54
CA GLY A 366 8.24 -0.29 17.99
C GLY A 366 9.61 -0.37 18.67
N ARG A 367 9.64 -0.94 19.88
CA ARG A 367 10.89 -1.15 20.63
C ARG A 367 10.77 -2.33 21.59
N LEU A 368 11.61 -3.35 21.38
CA LEU A 368 11.83 -4.46 22.30
C LEU A 368 13.33 -4.57 22.59
N ARG A 369 13.75 -4.24 23.81
CA ARG A 369 15.18 -4.27 24.18
C ARG A 369 15.68 -5.72 24.32
N PRO A 370 16.91 -6.03 23.88
CA PRO A 370 17.51 -7.34 24.10
C PRO A 370 17.79 -7.60 25.59
N PRO A 371 17.83 -8.87 26.04
CA PRO A 371 18.02 -9.22 27.45
C PRO A 371 19.25 -8.62 28.14
N VAL A 372 20.32 -8.35 27.39
CA VAL A 372 21.55 -7.72 27.92
C VAL A 372 21.33 -6.29 28.44
N GLU A 373 20.28 -5.61 27.96
CA GLU A 373 19.90 -4.26 28.40
C GLU A 373 18.86 -4.27 29.53
N TRP A 374 18.46 -5.45 30.02
CA TRP A 374 17.39 -5.57 31.00
C TRP A 374 17.89 -5.26 32.41
N SER A 375 17.09 -4.49 33.13
CA SER A 375 17.26 -4.33 34.57
C SER A 375 16.72 -5.56 35.30
N ARG A 376 17.00 -5.67 36.61
CA ARG A 376 16.40 -6.71 37.47
C ARG A 376 14.86 -6.66 37.52
N LEU A 377 14.23 -5.57 37.11
CA LEU A 377 12.77 -5.40 37.08
C LEU A 377 12.17 -5.53 35.68
N SER A 378 12.99 -5.58 34.62
CA SER A 378 12.50 -5.51 33.24
C SER A 378 11.68 -6.74 32.85
N ALA A 379 12.04 -7.94 33.31
CA ALA A 379 11.25 -9.15 33.06
C ALA A 379 9.82 -9.03 33.63
N ALA A 380 9.69 -8.48 34.85
CA ALA A 380 8.40 -8.23 35.47
C ALA A 380 7.61 -7.14 34.73
N SER A 381 8.26 -6.03 34.35
CA SER A 381 7.63 -4.98 33.53
C SER A 381 7.10 -5.53 32.21
N LEU A 382 7.90 -6.31 31.49
CA LEU A 382 7.54 -6.91 30.20
C LEU A 382 6.38 -7.91 30.33
N ALA A 383 6.33 -8.69 31.43
CA ALA A 383 5.22 -9.59 31.70
C ALA A 383 3.88 -8.85 31.86
N MET A 384 3.92 -7.61 32.32
CA MET A 384 2.75 -6.72 32.44
C MET A 384 2.52 -5.85 31.18
N GLY A 385 3.38 -5.95 30.16
CA GLY A 385 3.31 -5.15 28.94
C GLY A 385 3.89 -3.73 29.03
N TYR A 386 4.80 -3.48 29.97
CA TYR A 386 5.59 -2.26 30.10
C TYR A 386 7.03 -2.49 29.63
N GLU A 387 7.79 -1.41 29.34
CA GLU A 387 9.15 -1.49 28.77
C GLU A 387 9.21 -2.07 27.35
N LEU A 388 8.06 -2.16 26.69
CA LEU A 388 7.84 -2.60 25.31
C LEU A 388 6.99 -1.54 24.60
N SER A 389 7.42 -1.08 23.42
CA SER A 389 6.63 -0.16 22.58
C SER A 389 6.18 -0.86 21.31
N VAL A 390 4.89 -0.73 20.95
CA VAL A 390 4.26 -1.41 19.80
C VAL A 390 3.37 -0.47 19.01
N THR A 391 3.09 -0.80 17.75
CA THR A 391 2.03 -0.17 16.94
C THR A 391 0.74 -0.98 16.99
N THR A 392 -0.39 -0.38 16.63
CA THR A 392 -1.69 -1.07 16.61
C THR A 392 -1.69 -2.23 15.61
N ILE A 393 -1.03 -2.07 14.45
CA ILE A 393 -0.90 -3.16 13.46
C ILE A 393 -0.05 -4.33 13.97
N GLN A 394 1.02 -4.07 14.76
CA GLN A 394 1.81 -5.14 15.39
C GLN A 394 0.97 -5.94 16.38
N VAL A 395 0.13 -5.28 17.18
CA VAL A 395 -0.81 -5.97 18.08
C VAL A 395 -1.81 -6.80 17.30
N ALA A 396 -2.38 -6.27 16.22
CA ALA A 396 -3.31 -7.00 15.36
C ALA A 396 -2.65 -8.24 14.73
N ALA A 397 -1.43 -8.12 14.22
CA ALA A 397 -0.67 -9.25 13.67
C ALA A 397 -0.35 -10.31 14.74
N ALA A 398 0.06 -9.89 15.94
CA ALA A 398 0.35 -10.79 17.05
C ALA A 398 -0.90 -11.55 17.53
N TYR A 399 -2.04 -10.88 17.63
CA TYR A 399 -3.33 -11.54 17.92
C TYR A 399 -3.81 -12.38 16.72
N GLY A 400 -3.46 -12.01 15.49
CA GLY A 400 -3.62 -12.83 14.30
C GLY A 400 -2.92 -14.18 14.41
N ALA A 401 -1.72 -14.21 14.98
CA ALA A 401 -1.05 -15.48 15.28
C ALA A 401 -1.82 -16.32 16.30
N LEU A 402 -2.44 -15.71 17.33
CA LEU A 402 -3.27 -16.44 18.29
C LEU A 402 -4.53 -17.02 17.61
N ALA A 403 -5.13 -16.28 16.69
CA ALA A 403 -6.26 -16.73 15.90
C ALA A 403 -5.91 -17.79 14.85
N ASN A 404 -4.71 -17.72 14.26
CA ASN A 404 -4.24 -18.59 13.19
C ASN A 404 -3.31 -19.71 13.69
N ASP A 405 -3.74 -20.37 14.76
CA ASP A 405 -3.05 -21.54 15.33
C ASP A 405 -1.55 -21.36 15.59
N GLY A 406 -1.16 -20.16 16.00
CA GLY A 406 0.21 -19.80 16.34
C GLY A 406 1.07 -19.35 15.17
N ILE A 407 0.53 -19.25 13.94
CA ILE A 407 1.26 -18.81 12.76
C ILE A 407 1.12 -17.29 12.59
N LEU A 408 2.25 -16.58 12.70
CA LEU A 408 2.32 -15.16 12.41
C LEU A 408 2.39 -14.96 10.89
N LEU A 409 1.38 -14.31 10.33
CA LEU A 409 1.36 -13.89 8.93
C LEU A 409 1.84 -12.44 8.78
N GLN A 410 2.42 -12.13 7.62
CA GLN A 410 2.67 -10.75 7.23
C GLN A 410 1.34 -10.07 6.88
N PRO A 411 1.00 -8.92 7.51
CA PRO A 411 -0.17 -8.15 7.13
C PRO A 411 -0.02 -7.53 5.74
N THR A 412 -1.11 -7.41 4.99
CA THR A 412 -1.11 -6.75 3.67
C THR A 412 -2.32 -5.86 3.45
N LEU A 413 -2.13 -4.80 2.66
CA LEU A 413 -3.18 -3.91 2.13
C LEU A 413 -3.55 -4.23 0.67
N ILE A 414 -2.80 -5.11 -0.01
CA ILE A 414 -2.93 -5.36 -1.44
C ILE A 414 -3.48 -6.77 -1.66
N ARG A 415 -4.69 -6.89 -2.19
CA ARG A 415 -5.30 -8.18 -2.50
C ARG A 415 -4.97 -8.65 -3.91
N GLN A 416 -5.00 -7.75 -4.88
CA GLN A 416 -4.81 -8.07 -6.30
C GLN A 416 -4.33 -6.84 -7.08
N ILE A 417 -3.45 -7.04 -8.06
CA ILE A 417 -3.10 -6.02 -9.07
C ILE A 417 -3.54 -6.55 -10.44
N ARG A 418 -4.32 -5.73 -11.15
CA ARG A 418 -4.85 -6.00 -12.49
C ARG A 418 -4.13 -5.12 -13.50
N GLY A 419 -3.54 -5.71 -14.52
CA GLY A 419 -2.86 -5.01 -15.60
C GLY A 419 -3.82 -4.16 -16.44
N ALA A 420 -3.28 -3.43 -17.40
CA ALA A 420 -4.05 -2.53 -18.26
C ALA A 420 -5.12 -3.26 -19.10
N GLU A 421 -4.91 -4.55 -19.39
CA GLU A 421 -5.84 -5.41 -20.16
C GLU A 421 -6.82 -6.18 -19.25
N GLY A 422 -6.74 -5.97 -17.93
CA GLY A 422 -7.55 -6.66 -16.92
C GLY A 422 -6.98 -8.00 -16.45
N ASP A 423 -5.82 -8.41 -16.97
CA ASP A 423 -5.08 -9.60 -16.56
C ASP A 423 -4.58 -9.47 -15.12
N VAL A 424 -4.57 -10.58 -14.37
CA VAL A 424 -4.13 -10.57 -12.98
C VAL A 424 -2.61 -10.70 -12.90
N VAL A 425 -1.94 -9.58 -12.65
CA VAL A 425 -0.47 -9.51 -12.54
C VAL A 425 0.00 -9.99 -11.17
N TYR A 426 -0.78 -9.69 -10.12
CA TYR A 426 -0.50 -10.11 -8.75
C TYR A 426 -1.81 -10.49 -8.05
N ARG A 427 -1.73 -11.53 -7.22
CA ARG A 427 -2.79 -11.91 -6.27
C ARG A 427 -2.12 -12.33 -4.98
N HIS A 428 -2.55 -11.75 -3.88
CA HIS A 428 -2.07 -12.08 -2.56
C HIS A 428 -2.28 -13.57 -2.25
N ARG A 429 -1.29 -14.14 -1.58
CA ARG A 429 -1.37 -15.46 -0.94
C ARG A 429 -0.86 -15.29 0.48
N PRO A 430 -1.48 -15.92 1.49
CA PRO A 430 -1.04 -15.78 2.87
C PRO A 430 0.47 -16.04 2.99
N GLU A 431 1.20 -15.12 3.61
CA GLU A 431 2.66 -15.17 3.73
C GLU A 431 3.07 -15.45 5.19
N PRO A 432 3.41 -16.72 5.54
CA PRO A 432 3.84 -17.05 6.88
C PRO A 432 5.23 -16.48 7.16
N VAL A 433 5.34 -15.67 8.21
CA VAL A 433 6.63 -15.18 8.70
C VAL A 433 7.30 -16.25 9.55
N ARG A 434 6.55 -16.80 10.52
CA ARG A 434 7.00 -17.87 11.42
C ARG A 434 5.82 -18.46 12.21
N ARG A 435 6.07 -19.58 12.88
CA ARG A 435 5.20 -20.10 13.94
C ARG A 435 5.70 -19.60 15.30
N ALA A 436 4.94 -18.75 15.97
CA ALA A 436 5.26 -18.19 17.29
C ALA A 436 5.00 -19.21 18.41
N VAL A 437 3.92 -19.99 18.31
CA VAL A 437 3.56 -21.07 19.24
C VAL A 437 2.92 -22.24 18.49
N THR A 438 2.80 -23.40 19.15
CA THR A 438 2.06 -24.54 18.58
C THR A 438 0.56 -24.24 18.50
N ALA A 439 -0.16 -25.03 17.69
CA ALA A 439 -1.62 -24.91 17.57
C ALA A 439 -2.33 -25.10 18.92
N ASP A 440 -1.92 -26.12 19.69
CA ASP A 440 -2.50 -26.41 21.01
C ASP A 440 -2.32 -25.25 22.00
N VAL A 441 -1.13 -24.62 21.99
CA VAL A 441 -0.88 -23.44 22.84
C VAL A 441 -1.72 -22.26 22.36
N ALA A 442 -1.82 -22.03 21.05
CA ALA A 442 -2.69 -20.97 20.52
C ALA A 442 -4.16 -21.19 20.91
N GLN A 443 -4.67 -22.42 20.82
CA GLN A 443 -6.01 -22.79 21.27
C GLN A 443 -6.20 -22.53 22.76
N ALA A 444 -5.25 -22.96 23.61
CA ALA A 444 -5.30 -22.68 25.04
C ALA A 444 -5.33 -21.17 25.33
N LEU A 445 -4.54 -20.36 24.60
CA LEU A 445 -4.57 -18.91 24.74
C LEU A 445 -5.89 -18.29 24.31
N ARG A 446 -6.51 -18.78 23.22
CA ARG A 446 -7.86 -18.34 22.81
C ARG A 446 -8.89 -18.63 23.90
N GLU A 447 -8.80 -19.78 24.56
CA GLU A 447 -9.69 -20.14 25.66
C GLU A 447 -9.49 -19.26 26.90
N LEU A 448 -8.24 -18.94 27.26
CA LEU A 448 -7.96 -17.95 28.31
C LEU A 448 -8.57 -16.57 27.98
N LEU A 449 -8.51 -16.16 26.71
CA LEU A 449 -9.09 -14.90 26.24
C LEU A 449 -10.62 -14.93 26.20
N ARG A 450 -11.25 -16.08 25.94
CA ARG A 450 -12.72 -16.25 26.04
C ARG A 450 -13.19 -15.97 27.45
N GLY A 451 -12.53 -16.56 28.45
CA GLY A 451 -12.89 -16.37 29.86
C GLY A 451 -12.82 -14.91 30.34
N VAL A 452 -12.02 -14.05 29.68
CA VAL A 452 -11.96 -12.60 29.96
C VAL A 452 -13.28 -11.91 29.61
N VAL A 453 -13.94 -12.32 28.53
CA VAL A 453 -15.20 -11.72 28.08
C VAL A 453 -16.39 -12.33 28.81
N GLU A 454 -16.35 -13.63 29.11
CA GLU A 454 -17.47 -14.29 29.79
C GLU A 454 -17.58 -13.90 31.27
N HIS A 455 -16.45 -13.84 31.98
CA HIS A 455 -16.42 -13.75 33.45
C HIS A 455 -15.31 -12.83 33.98
N GLY A 456 -14.84 -11.89 33.18
CA GLY A 456 -13.67 -11.07 33.51
C GLY A 456 -13.79 -9.60 33.09
N THR A 457 -12.63 -8.98 32.87
CA THR A 457 -12.54 -7.53 32.60
C THR A 457 -13.09 -7.11 31.23
N GLY A 458 -13.48 -8.05 30.36
CA GLY A 458 -13.91 -7.78 28.98
C GLY A 458 -15.42 -7.96 28.71
N THR A 459 -16.25 -8.10 29.75
CA THR A 459 -17.69 -8.43 29.64
C THR A 459 -18.49 -7.45 28.79
N GLU A 460 -18.12 -6.18 28.76
CA GLU A 460 -18.77 -5.16 27.92
C GLU A 460 -18.61 -5.40 26.41
N ALA A 461 -17.69 -6.28 26.00
CA ALA A 461 -17.54 -6.71 24.61
C ALA A 461 -18.40 -7.93 24.24
N ALA A 462 -19.10 -8.55 25.20
CA ALA A 462 -19.86 -9.76 24.97
C ALA A 462 -21.02 -9.53 23.99
N LEU A 463 -21.21 -10.49 23.08
CA LEU A 463 -22.35 -10.54 22.16
C LEU A 463 -23.36 -11.57 22.67
N ALA A 464 -24.64 -11.35 22.37
CA ALA A 464 -25.71 -12.24 22.83
C ALA A 464 -25.61 -13.66 22.26
N THR A 465 -25.15 -13.79 21.00
CA THR A 465 -25.30 -15.04 20.23
C THR A 465 -23.96 -15.68 19.86
N PHE A 466 -22.85 -14.95 19.92
CA PHE A 466 -21.56 -15.42 19.42
C PHE A 466 -20.46 -15.21 20.46
N PRO A 467 -19.58 -16.21 20.68
CA PRO A 467 -18.50 -16.07 21.63
C PRO A 467 -17.43 -15.12 21.10
N VAL A 468 -16.92 -14.27 21.99
CA VAL A 468 -15.83 -13.32 21.72
C VAL A 468 -14.70 -13.65 22.68
N ALA A 469 -13.46 -13.70 22.18
CA ALA A 469 -12.28 -13.84 23.02
C ALA A 469 -11.48 -12.54 22.97
N ALA A 470 -11.11 -11.97 24.10
CA ALA A 470 -10.45 -10.66 24.09
C ALA A 470 -9.57 -10.37 25.30
N LYS A 471 -8.81 -9.27 25.23
CA LYS A 471 -8.08 -8.71 26.36
C LYS A 471 -8.19 -7.19 26.40
N THR A 472 -8.45 -6.68 27.60
CA THR A 472 -8.34 -5.26 27.95
C THR A 472 -6.91 -4.88 28.34
N GLY A 473 -6.51 -3.65 28.05
CA GLY A 473 -5.28 -3.05 28.55
C GLY A 473 -5.42 -1.56 28.80
N THR A 474 -4.99 -1.12 29.99
CA THR A 474 -4.84 0.29 30.34
C THR A 474 -3.39 0.53 30.70
N ALA A 475 -2.69 1.31 29.87
CA ALA A 475 -1.28 1.62 30.04
C ALA A 475 -1.06 3.10 30.31
N ARG A 476 -0.08 3.44 31.16
CA ARG A 476 0.32 4.84 31.37
C ARG A 476 1.01 5.36 30.13
N ARG A 477 0.69 6.60 29.73
CA ARG A 477 1.34 7.23 28.58
C ARG A 477 2.75 7.69 28.93
N VAL A 478 3.67 7.52 27.99
CA VAL A 478 5.02 8.07 28.07
C VAL A 478 5.07 9.35 27.23
N VAL A 479 5.36 10.48 27.87
CA VAL A 479 5.52 11.78 27.23
C VAL A 479 6.93 12.28 27.55
N ARG A 480 7.71 12.59 26.52
CA ARG A 480 9.13 13.04 26.65
C ARG A 480 9.97 12.09 27.52
N GLY A 481 9.78 10.78 27.34
CA GLY A 481 10.54 9.73 28.04
C GLY A 481 10.15 9.48 29.49
N ARG A 482 9.05 10.08 29.99
CA ARG A 482 8.55 9.86 31.35
C ARG A 482 7.07 9.51 31.34
N TYR A 483 6.60 8.75 32.32
CA TYR A 483 5.17 8.51 32.51
C TYR A 483 4.46 9.82 32.84
N ALA A 484 3.47 10.18 32.05
CA ALA A 484 2.64 11.36 32.27
C ALA A 484 1.57 11.04 33.34
N PRO A 485 1.53 11.78 34.47
CA PRO A 485 0.50 11.58 35.49
C PRO A 485 -0.90 11.79 34.91
N GLY A 486 -1.83 10.89 35.24
CA GLY A 486 -3.23 11.00 34.82
C GLY A 486 -3.50 10.78 33.33
N GLN A 487 -2.50 10.36 32.54
CA GLN A 487 -2.68 10.10 31.12
C GLN A 487 -2.51 8.61 30.80
N TYR A 488 -3.51 8.06 30.12
CA TYR A 488 -3.60 6.62 29.86
C TYR A 488 -3.90 6.32 28.40
N THR A 489 -3.49 5.14 27.95
CA THR A 489 -3.91 4.53 26.68
C THR A 489 -4.82 3.38 27.03
N ALA A 490 -6.08 3.46 26.62
CA ALA A 490 -7.04 2.37 26.72
C ALA A 490 -6.96 1.53 25.44
N SER A 491 -6.83 0.23 25.57
CA SER A 491 -6.67 -0.69 24.45
C SER A 491 -7.47 -1.97 24.65
N PHE A 492 -7.99 -2.51 23.55
CA PHE A 492 -8.75 -3.74 23.53
C PHE A 492 -8.38 -4.53 22.29
N ALA A 493 -8.06 -5.81 22.45
CA ALA A 493 -7.74 -6.72 21.34
C ALA A 493 -8.65 -7.94 21.43
N ALA A 494 -9.42 -8.20 20.36
CA ALA A 494 -10.46 -9.21 20.30
C ALA A 494 -10.29 -10.12 19.09
N LEU A 495 -10.75 -11.36 19.26
CA LEU A 495 -10.85 -12.41 18.25
C LEU A 495 -12.33 -12.76 18.11
N PHE A 496 -12.81 -12.75 16.87
CA PHE A 496 -14.21 -12.99 16.58
C PHE A 496 -14.42 -13.92 15.38
N PRO A 497 -15.24 -14.98 15.51
CA PRO A 497 -15.68 -15.60 16.77
C PRO A 497 -14.50 -16.15 17.61
N ALA A 498 -14.73 -16.50 18.88
CA ALA A 498 -13.68 -17.03 19.76
C ALA A 498 -13.07 -18.37 19.27
N ASP A 499 -13.92 -19.30 18.80
CA ASP A 499 -13.54 -20.66 18.43
C ASP A 499 -12.79 -20.75 17.09
N HIS A 500 -13.35 -20.10 16.07
CA HIS A 500 -12.81 -20.06 14.71
C HIS A 500 -12.71 -18.59 14.27
N PRO A 501 -11.71 -17.85 14.76
CA PRO A 501 -11.64 -16.42 14.50
C PRO A 501 -11.49 -16.12 13.02
N GLN A 502 -12.36 -15.23 12.55
CA GLN A 502 -12.35 -14.70 11.20
C GLN A 502 -11.86 -13.24 11.18
N ILE A 503 -11.97 -12.54 12.31
CA ILE A 503 -11.54 -11.15 12.46
C ILE A 503 -10.77 -11.02 13.78
N VAL A 504 -9.59 -10.43 13.69
CA VAL A 504 -8.89 -9.81 14.81
C VAL A 504 -9.23 -8.33 14.80
N LEU A 505 -9.71 -7.82 15.93
CA LEU A 505 -10.09 -6.42 16.09
C LEU A 505 -9.28 -5.80 17.22
N VAL A 506 -8.53 -4.74 16.92
CA VAL A 506 -7.78 -3.98 17.92
C VAL A 506 -8.28 -2.55 17.95
N VAL A 507 -8.70 -2.08 19.14
CA VAL A 507 -9.08 -0.70 19.42
C VAL A 507 -8.07 -0.09 20.37
N LYS A 508 -7.64 1.13 20.08
CA LYS A 508 -6.79 1.96 20.94
C LYS A 508 -7.39 3.35 21.05
N ILE A 509 -7.52 3.85 22.27
CA ILE A 509 -7.97 5.21 22.59
C ILE A 509 -6.90 5.88 23.43
N ASP A 510 -6.34 6.97 22.90
CA ASP A 510 -5.27 7.75 23.50
C ASP A 510 -5.84 8.83 24.40
N ASN A 511 -5.53 8.76 25.71
CA ASN A 511 -5.84 9.78 26.70
C ASN A 511 -7.32 10.21 26.71
N PRO A 512 -8.26 9.29 27.00
CA PRO A 512 -9.64 9.65 27.26
C PRO A 512 -9.70 10.66 28.41
N ARG A 513 -10.34 11.82 28.20
CA ARG A 513 -10.37 12.94 29.16
C ARG A 513 -11.72 13.10 29.87
N SER A 514 -12.73 12.34 29.47
CA SER A 514 -14.08 12.40 29.99
C SER A 514 -14.63 10.99 30.13
N GLY A 515 -15.37 10.74 31.22
CA GLY A 515 -15.80 9.39 31.59
C GLY A 515 -14.66 8.56 32.16
N SER A 516 -14.78 7.23 32.01
CA SER A 516 -13.75 6.29 32.45
C SER A 516 -12.57 6.26 31.49
N TYR A 517 -11.38 5.96 32.03
CA TYR A 517 -10.16 5.71 31.26
C TYR A 517 -9.88 4.21 31.10
N PHE A 518 -10.71 3.35 31.69
CA PHE A 518 -10.57 1.90 31.57
C PHE A 518 -11.00 1.41 30.20
N ALA A 519 -10.24 0.46 29.65
CA ALA A 519 -10.55 -0.14 28.36
C ALA A 519 -11.88 -0.90 28.36
N SER A 520 -12.30 -1.45 29.50
CA SER A 520 -13.60 -2.11 29.71
C SER A 520 -14.78 -1.17 29.45
N GLU A 521 -14.64 0.12 29.77
CA GLU A 521 -15.73 1.09 29.64
C GLU A 521 -15.59 2.00 28.40
N THR A 522 -14.47 1.90 27.68
CA THR A 522 -14.17 2.75 26.52
C THR A 522 -14.02 1.95 25.24
N ALA A 523 -13.02 1.07 25.17
CA ALA A 523 -12.65 0.33 23.96
C ALA A 523 -13.49 -0.95 23.76
N ALA A 524 -13.92 -1.62 24.83
CA ALA A 524 -14.75 -2.83 24.76
C ALA A 524 -16.17 -2.58 24.20
N PRO A 525 -16.93 -1.55 24.64
CA PRO A 525 -18.25 -1.27 24.06
C PRO A 525 -18.17 -0.85 22.58
N VAL A 526 -17.08 -0.17 22.21
CA VAL A 526 -16.80 0.22 20.82
C VAL A 526 -16.57 -1.03 19.97
N THR A 527 -15.83 -2.02 20.50
CA THR A 527 -15.64 -3.33 19.86
C THR A 527 -16.96 -4.06 19.66
N ARG A 528 -17.79 -4.16 20.70
CA ARG A 528 -19.13 -4.77 20.62
C ARG A 528 -19.97 -4.13 19.52
N SER A 529 -20.08 -2.80 19.53
CA SER A 529 -20.87 -2.07 18.54
C SER A 529 -20.39 -2.30 17.10
N MET A 530 -19.08 -2.38 16.88
CA MET A 530 -18.53 -2.70 15.56
C MET A 530 -18.85 -4.13 15.12
N LEU A 531 -18.74 -5.10 16.03
CA LEU A 531 -19.07 -6.50 15.72
C LEU A 531 -20.58 -6.68 15.46
N GLU A 532 -21.45 -6.02 16.23
CA GLU A 532 -22.90 -6.04 15.98
C GLU A 532 -23.25 -5.44 14.61
N GLN A 533 -22.64 -4.30 14.26
CA GLN A 533 -22.81 -3.70 12.94
C GLN A 533 -22.26 -4.57 11.82
N ALA A 534 -21.08 -5.19 12.00
CA ALA A 534 -20.51 -6.12 11.02
C ALA A 534 -21.40 -7.35 10.83
N LEU A 535 -21.99 -7.90 11.89
CA LEU A 535 -22.93 -9.02 11.80
C LEU A 535 -24.21 -8.64 11.02
N ALA A 536 -24.71 -7.42 11.23
CA ALA A 536 -25.90 -6.89 10.55
C ALA A 536 -25.64 -6.51 9.08
N ALA A 537 -24.40 -6.13 8.74
CA ALA A 537 -23.97 -5.66 7.43
C ALA A 537 -23.98 -6.76 6.37
N ARG A 538 -24.58 -6.55 5.19
CA ARG A 538 -24.88 -7.66 4.26
C ARG A 538 -23.64 -8.26 3.61
N ASP A 539 -22.69 -7.43 3.20
CA ASP A 539 -21.64 -7.83 2.26
C ASP A 539 -20.23 -7.78 2.88
N VAL A 540 -20.12 -7.72 4.21
CA VAL A 540 -18.82 -7.65 4.88
C VAL A 540 -18.01 -8.95 4.77
N ALA A 541 -16.70 -8.82 4.92
CA ALA A 541 -15.71 -9.89 4.96
C ALA A 541 -15.84 -10.82 6.18
N LEU A 542 -16.98 -11.49 6.30
CA LEU A 542 -17.32 -12.44 7.35
C LEU A 542 -18.06 -13.63 6.74
N ASP A 543 -17.47 -14.82 6.85
CA ASP A 543 -18.10 -16.07 6.43
C ASP A 543 -19.19 -16.45 7.44
N ARG A 544 -20.41 -16.05 7.11
CA ARG A 544 -21.61 -16.35 7.91
C ARG A 544 -21.92 -17.84 8.01
N ALA A 545 -21.54 -18.65 7.02
CA ALA A 545 -21.76 -20.10 7.10
C ALA A 545 -20.91 -20.71 8.23
N ARG A 546 -19.74 -20.13 8.50
CA ARG A 546 -18.84 -20.53 9.60
C ARG A 546 -19.14 -19.84 10.94
N LEU A 547 -20.15 -18.99 11.01
CA LEU A 547 -20.62 -18.41 12.28
C LEU A 547 -21.61 -19.33 13.02
N SER A 548 -22.27 -20.25 12.30
CA SER A 548 -23.12 -21.26 12.92
C SER A 548 -22.25 -22.30 13.64
N THR A 549 -22.59 -22.61 14.88
CA THR A 549 -21.97 -23.67 15.69
C THR A 549 -22.22 -25.09 15.14
N ALA A 550 -22.94 -25.22 14.02
CA ALA A 550 -23.00 -26.47 13.26
C ALA A 550 -21.85 -26.51 12.24
N ALA A 551 -20.77 -27.22 12.59
CA ALA A 551 -19.72 -27.57 11.64
C ALA A 551 -20.32 -28.14 10.34
N PRO A 552 -19.70 -27.81 9.21
CA PRO A 552 -19.01 -28.88 8.51
C PRO A 552 -17.52 -28.59 8.50
N ARG A 553 -16.73 -29.61 8.85
CA ARG A 553 -15.36 -29.72 8.34
C ARG A 553 -15.45 -29.70 6.81
N SER A 554 -15.17 -28.55 6.20
CA SER A 554 -14.82 -28.55 4.80
C SER A 554 -13.42 -29.16 4.70
N PRO A 555 -13.19 -30.18 3.88
CA PRO A 555 -11.87 -30.75 3.69
C PRO A 555 -10.94 -29.64 3.20
N ALA A 556 -9.68 -29.69 3.62
CA ALA A 556 -8.63 -28.87 3.04
C ALA A 556 -8.79 -28.91 1.52
N ALA A 557 -9.07 -27.75 0.92
CA ALA A 557 -9.08 -27.62 -0.53
C ALA A 557 -7.72 -28.10 -1.01
N GLY A 558 -7.69 -29.28 -1.65
CA GLY A 558 -6.53 -29.72 -2.40
C GLY A 558 -6.18 -28.67 -3.45
N PRO A 559 -4.95 -28.66 -3.97
CA PRO A 559 -4.58 -27.74 -5.03
C PRO A 559 -5.46 -28.03 -6.25
N GLU A 560 -6.46 -27.18 -6.51
CA GLU A 560 -7.10 -27.13 -7.81
C GLU A 560 -6.01 -26.83 -8.84
N GLU A 561 -5.85 -27.74 -9.80
CA GLU A 561 -5.09 -27.52 -11.02
C GLU A 561 -5.71 -26.37 -11.81
N TYR A 562 -5.25 -25.15 -11.55
CA TYR A 562 -5.43 -24.05 -12.49
C TYR A 562 -4.43 -24.24 -13.63
N GLY A 563 -4.96 -24.69 -14.76
CA GLY A 563 -4.25 -24.75 -16.02
C GLY A 563 -3.62 -23.39 -16.37
N GLY A 564 -2.32 -23.45 -16.66
CA GLY A 564 -1.59 -22.53 -17.52
C GLY A 564 -1.83 -21.04 -17.33
N VAL A 565 -1.09 -20.43 -16.41
CA VAL A 565 -0.19 -19.26 -16.56
C VAL A 565 0.23 -18.89 -15.13
N VAL A 566 1.51 -19.10 -14.81
CA VAL A 566 2.06 -18.82 -13.48
C VAL A 566 2.35 -17.32 -13.38
N PRO A 567 1.66 -16.52 -12.54
CA PRO A 567 2.05 -15.14 -12.33
C PRO A 567 3.32 -15.12 -11.49
N TYR A 568 4.32 -14.43 -12.02
CA TYR A 568 5.59 -14.13 -11.38
C TYR A 568 5.36 -13.30 -10.12
N VAL A 569 5.73 -13.86 -8.96
CA VAL A 569 5.80 -13.14 -7.68
C VAL A 569 6.99 -12.19 -7.74
N VAL A 570 6.72 -10.89 -7.79
CA VAL A 570 7.70 -9.85 -7.51
C VAL A 570 7.54 -9.51 -6.03
N THR A 571 8.56 -9.77 -5.22
CA THR A 571 8.64 -9.25 -3.86
C THR A 571 8.76 -7.72 -3.95
N TRP A 572 7.69 -7.03 -3.56
CA TRP A 572 7.70 -5.59 -3.23
C TRP A 572 8.12 -5.43 -1.75
N PRO A 573 8.85 -4.38 -1.34
CA PRO A 573 9.23 -3.17 -2.07
C PRO A 573 10.66 -3.14 -2.66
N TYR A 574 10.76 -2.42 -3.78
CA TYR A 574 11.99 -1.90 -4.38
C TYR A 574 12.65 -0.87 -3.45
N GLN A 575 13.91 -1.12 -3.05
CA GLN A 575 14.75 -0.17 -2.32
C GLN A 575 15.54 0.71 -3.31
N PRO A 576 15.41 2.04 -3.30
CA PRO A 576 16.40 2.93 -3.88
C PRO A 576 17.60 3.08 -2.93
N ASP A 577 18.81 3.03 -3.49
CA ASP A 577 20.08 3.24 -2.80
C ASP A 577 20.18 4.63 -2.16
N THR A 578 20.11 4.72 -0.82
CA THR A 578 20.89 5.69 -0.02
C THR A 578 21.05 5.17 1.42
N ALA A 579 22.08 4.39 1.66
CA ALA A 579 22.67 4.24 2.99
C ALA A 579 24.19 4.14 2.82
N VAL A 580 24.86 5.29 2.98
CA VAL A 580 26.32 5.35 3.12
C VAL A 580 26.65 4.79 4.51
N PRO A 581 27.45 3.73 4.64
CA PRO A 581 27.94 3.31 5.94
C PRO A 581 29.07 4.25 6.37
N LEU A 582 28.89 4.90 7.53
CA LEU A 582 30.00 5.31 8.38
C LEU A 582 30.75 4.02 8.79
N PHE A 583 32.07 4.00 8.61
CA PHE A 583 33.06 2.93 8.86
C PHE A 583 33.43 2.03 7.66
N PRO A 584 34.73 1.90 7.34
CA PRO A 584 35.20 0.99 6.30
C PRO A 584 35.12 -0.47 6.79
N PRO A 585 34.55 -1.41 6.01
CA PRO A 585 34.55 -2.81 6.40
C PRO A 585 35.94 -3.42 6.21
N LEU A 586 36.40 -4.15 7.23
CA LEU A 586 37.50 -5.10 7.12
C LEU A 586 37.27 -6.01 5.89
N ALA A 587 38.29 -6.12 5.03
CA ALA A 587 38.21 -6.82 3.76
C ALA A 587 37.81 -8.29 3.97
N ARG A 588 36.60 -8.65 3.53
CA ARG A 588 36.13 -10.04 3.51
C ARG A 588 36.85 -10.80 2.36
N PRO A 589 37.25 -12.06 2.54
CA PRO A 589 37.90 -12.84 1.48
C PRO A 589 37.00 -12.98 0.25
N ARG A 590 37.55 -12.69 -0.94
CA ARG A 590 36.84 -12.75 -2.23
C ARG A 590 36.53 -14.20 -2.60
N ARG A 591 35.39 -14.44 -3.26
CA ARG A 591 34.91 -15.75 -3.71
C ARG A 591 34.75 -15.75 -5.23
N PRO A 592 34.97 -16.89 -5.91
CA PRO A 592 34.73 -16.99 -7.35
C PRO A 592 33.23 -16.96 -7.66
N VAL A 593 32.83 -16.32 -8.76
CA VAL A 593 31.45 -16.33 -9.27
C VAL A 593 31.16 -17.70 -9.93
N PRO A 594 30.16 -18.47 -9.46
CA PRO A 594 29.76 -19.75 -10.05
C PRO A 594 29.30 -19.64 -11.50
N ASP A 595 29.59 -20.68 -12.30
CA ASP A 595 28.94 -20.86 -13.59
C ASP A 595 27.49 -21.33 -13.42
N VAL A 596 26.58 -20.50 -13.90
CA VAL A 596 25.14 -20.73 -13.85
C VAL A 596 24.51 -20.72 -15.25
N ALA A 597 25.31 -20.71 -16.32
CA ALA A 597 24.80 -20.78 -17.68
C ALA A 597 24.04 -22.10 -17.92
N GLY A 598 22.92 -22.03 -18.64
CA GLY A 598 22.06 -23.18 -18.91
C GLY A 598 21.09 -23.55 -17.77
N ARG A 599 21.25 -22.98 -16.57
CA ARG A 599 20.33 -23.21 -15.45
C ARG A 599 19.08 -22.35 -15.58
N ASN A 600 17.96 -22.86 -15.05
CA ASN A 600 16.78 -22.03 -14.85
C ASN A 600 17.10 -20.89 -13.87
N LEU A 601 16.42 -19.75 -13.99
CA LEU A 601 16.73 -18.54 -13.22
C LEU A 601 16.69 -18.75 -11.70
N ARG A 602 15.76 -19.57 -11.20
CA ARG A 602 15.64 -19.88 -9.77
C ARG A 602 16.90 -20.58 -9.25
N GLU A 603 17.37 -21.58 -9.98
CA GLU A 603 18.55 -22.35 -9.63
C GLU A 603 19.83 -21.50 -9.77
N ALA A 604 19.94 -20.70 -10.83
CA ALA A 604 21.05 -19.77 -11.04
C ALA A 604 21.17 -18.74 -9.90
N VAL A 605 20.05 -18.12 -9.51
CA VAL A 605 20.01 -17.16 -8.39
C VAL A 605 20.34 -17.84 -7.07
N HIS A 606 19.81 -19.03 -6.82
CA HIS A 606 20.07 -19.78 -5.58
C HIS A 606 21.57 -20.12 -5.43
N VAL A 607 22.22 -20.56 -6.51
CA VAL A 607 23.66 -20.87 -6.53
C VAL A 607 24.51 -19.61 -6.23
N LEU A 608 24.15 -18.47 -6.81
CA LEU A 608 24.85 -17.19 -6.59
C LEU A 608 24.63 -16.66 -5.15
N HIS A 609 23.42 -16.78 -4.61
CA HIS A 609 23.12 -16.40 -3.21
C HIS A 609 23.82 -17.29 -2.20
N ARG A 610 23.93 -18.61 -2.44
CA ARG A 610 24.69 -19.51 -1.57
C ARG A 610 26.18 -19.13 -1.47
N GLN A 611 26.74 -18.52 -2.52
CA GLN A 611 28.10 -17.99 -2.48
C GLN A 611 28.21 -16.62 -1.81
N GLY A 612 27.08 -16.01 -1.45
CA GLY A 612 27.02 -14.72 -0.76
C GLY A 612 26.98 -13.52 -1.69
N PHE A 613 26.67 -13.70 -2.98
CA PHE A 613 26.51 -12.59 -3.93
C PHE A 613 25.08 -12.05 -3.93
N ARG A 614 24.92 -10.77 -4.25
CA ARG A 614 23.61 -10.17 -4.56
C ARG A 614 23.35 -10.34 -6.06
N VAL A 615 22.21 -10.86 -6.48
CA VAL A 615 21.96 -11.10 -7.90
C VAL A 615 21.11 -9.98 -8.50
N VAL A 616 21.60 -9.36 -9.58
CA VAL A 616 20.84 -8.40 -10.39
C VAL A 616 20.41 -9.10 -11.68
N LEU A 617 19.11 -9.32 -11.85
CA LEU A 617 18.60 -10.11 -12.97
C LEU A 617 18.30 -9.21 -14.18
N ARG A 618 18.81 -9.57 -15.36
CA ARG A 618 18.58 -8.87 -16.64
C ARG A 618 18.05 -9.87 -17.67
N GLY A 619 16.74 -9.82 -17.94
CA GLY A 619 16.06 -10.69 -18.90
C GLY A 619 15.25 -11.82 -18.24
N TRP A 620 14.79 -12.79 -19.03
CA TRP A 620 13.91 -13.87 -18.58
C TRP A 620 14.27 -15.19 -19.29
N GLY A 621 13.92 -16.34 -18.71
CA GLY A 621 14.19 -17.66 -19.29
C GLY A 621 15.36 -18.41 -18.63
N VAL A 622 16.37 -18.79 -19.41
CA VAL A 622 17.54 -19.56 -18.97
C VAL A 622 18.74 -18.63 -18.80
N ALA A 623 19.51 -18.83 -17.73
CA ALA A 623 20.73 -18.08 -17.47
C ALA A 623 21.75 -18.28 -18.61
N ARG A 624 22.33 -17.19 -19.12
CA ARG A 624 23.31 -17.23 -20.22
C ARG A 624 24.71 -16.84 -19.78
N ARG A 625 24.83 -15.78 -18.98
CA ARG A 625 26.13 -15.30 -18.47
C ARG A 625 25.94 -14.46 -17.21
N THR A 626 27.00 -14.32 -16.44
CA THR A 626 27.09 -13.39 -15.30
C THR A 626 28.04 -12.23 -15.61
N SER A 627 27.90 -11.12 -14.88
CA SER A 627 28.89 -10.05 -14.80
C SER A 627 29.06 -9.66 -13.32
N PRO A 628 30.20 -9.90 -12.68
CA PRO A 628 31.45 -10.49 -13.21
C PRO A 628 31.26 -11.89 -13.82
N VAL A 629 32.13 -12.27 -14.76
CA VAL A 629 31.98 -13.52 -15.51
C VAL A 629 32.24 -14.70 -14.58
N ALA A 630 31.62 -15.85 -14.86
CA ALA A 630 31.87 -17.06 -14.10
C ALA A 630 33.38 -17.34 -14.02
N GLY A 631 33.90 -17.58 -12.81
CA GLY A 631 35.33 -17.70 -12.51
C GLY A 631 35.98 -16.43 -11.92
N ASP A 632 35.40 -15.24 -12.12
CA ASP A 632 35.93 -14.00 -11.55
C ASP A 632 35.77 -13.95 -10.02
N SER A 633 36.72 -13.32 -9.32
CA SER A 633 36.69 -13.16 -7.86
C SER A 633 35.98 -11.89 -7.41
N ALA A 634 34.83 -12.03 -6.74
CA ALA A 634 34.04 -10.92 -6.18
C ALA A 634 33.92 -11.02 -4.65
N ALA A 635 33.73 -9.90 -3.97
CA ALA A 635 33.54 -9.91 -2.52
C ALA A 635 32.13 -10.42 -2.16
N PRO A 636 31.95 -11.16 -1.05
CA PRO A 636 30.61 -11.48 -0.55
C PRO A 636 29.81 -10.20 -0.28
N GLY A 637 28.63 -10.10 -0.87
CA GLY A 637 27.76 -8.91 -0.88
C GLY A 637 27.84 -8.08 -2.17
N SER A 638 28.82 -8.33 -3.05
CA SER A 638 28.90 -7.69 -4.37
C SER A 638 27.74 -8.10 -5.27
N ALA A 639 27.30 -7.18 -6.12
CA ALA A 639 26.29 -7.43 -7.14
C ALA A 639 26.87 -8.23 -8.31
N VAL A 640 26.26 -9.38 -8.60
CA VAL A 640 26.51 -10.18 -9.81
C VAL A 640 25.29 -10.02 -10.71
N THR A 641 25.48 -9.44 -11.89
CA THR A 641 24.40 -9.29 -12.88
C THR A 641 24.24 -10.59 -13.65
N LEU A 642 23.08 -11.24 -13.54
CA LEU A 642 22.73 -12.45 -14.27
C LEU A 642 21.92 -12.08 -15.51
N PHE A 643 22.48 -12.34 -16.70
CA PHE A 643 21.79 -12.14 -17.97
C PHE A 643 21.08 -13.42 -18.39
N ALA A 644 19.77 -13.33 -18.60
CA ALA A 644 18.94 -14.45 -19.04
C ALA A 644 18.23 -14.14 -20.36
N GLY A 645 17.95 -15.19 -21.13
CA GLY A 645 17.20 -15.10 -22.37
C GLY A 645 16.33 -16.33 -22.58
N PRO A 646 15.39 -16.29 -23.54
CA PRO A 646 14.53 -17.43 -23.87
C PRO A 646 15.39 -18.68 -24.12
N ALA A 647 14.85 -19.83 -23.71
CA ALA A 647 15.47 -21.13 -23.97
C ALA A 647 15.74 -21.26 -25.48
N PRO A 648 16.92 -21.75 -25.90
CA PRO A 648 17.15 -22.01 -27.31
C PRO A 648 16.06 -22.96 -27.81
N THR A 649 15.33 -22.54 -28.85
CA THR A 649 14.38 -23.40 -29.55
C THR A 649 15.13 -24.65 -30.00
N PRO A 650 14.63 -25.86 -29.71
CA PRO A 650 15.23 -27.07 -30.25
C PRO A 650 15.28 -26.91 -31.78
N ARG A 651 16.50 -27.03 -32.32
CA ARG A 651 16.75 -26.99 -33.76
C ARG A 651 15.81 -28.01 -34.40
N ALA A 652 14.91 -27.56 -35.28
CA ALA A 652 13.95 -28.43 -35.94
C ALA A 652 14.71 -29.61 -36.56
N ALA A 653 14.23 -30.83 -36.31
CA ALA A 653 14.76 -32.01 -36.98
C ALA A 653 14.70 -31.78 -38.49
N PRO A 654 15.75 -32.19 -39.25
CA PRO A 654 15.72 -32.05 -40.70
C PRO A 654 14.46 -32.74 -41.25
N ALA A 655 13.76 -32.05 -42.15
CA ALA A 655 12.55 -32.57 -42.78
C ALA A 655 12.82 -33.97 -43.37
N PRO A 656 11.90 -34.93 -43.22
CA PRO A 656 12.04 -36.23 -43.86
C PRO A 656 12.18 -36.05 -45.38
N ALA A 657 13.14 -36.76 -45.97
CA ALA A 657 13.41 -36.72 -47.40
C ALA A 657 12.11 -37.00 -48.21
N PRO A 658 11.88 -36.29 -49.33
CA PRO A 658 10.71 -36.51 -50.15
C PRO A 658 10.67 -37.97 -50.65
N ALA A 659 9.49 -38.57 -50.59
CA ALA A 659 9.25 -39.92 -51.10
C ALA A 659 9.61 -40.00 -52.60
N PRO A 660 10.22 -41.10 -53.07
CA PRO A 660 10.61 -41.24 -54.47
C PRO A 660 9.38 -41.24 -55.39
N VAL A 661 9.46 -40.41 -56.43
CA VAL A 661 8.46 -40.33 -57.51
C VAL A 661 8.45 -41.67 -58.27
N PRO A 662 7.29 -42.32 -58.48
CA PRO A 662 7.23 -43.53 -59.30
C PRO A 662 7.49 -43.17 -60.76
N VAL A 663 8.51 -43.81 -61.34
CA VAL A 663 8.89 -43.72 -62.75
C VAL A 663 7.85 -44.48 -63.59
N PRO A 664 7.24 -43.88 -64.63
CA PRO A 664 6.38 -44.61 -65.55
C PRO A 664 7.20 -45.55 -66.45
N PRO A 665 6.69 -46.76 -66.79
CA PRO A 665 7.39 -47.64 -67.72
C PRO A 665 7.29 -47.07 -69.15
N THR A 666 8.45 -46.85 -69.77
CA THR A 666 8.64 -46.65 -71.21
C THR A 666 8.46 -47.99 -71.96
N PRO A 667 8.11 -48.02 -73.26
CA PRO A 667 8.44 -47.05 -74.33
C PRO A 667 7.31 -46.14 -74.80
#